data_AF-A0A661HH60-F1
#
_entry.id   AF-A0A661HH60-F1
#
_cell.length_a   1.000
_cell.length_b   1.000
_cell.length_c   1.000
_cell.angle_alpha   90.00
_cell.angle_beta   90.00
_cell.angle_gamma   90.00
#
_symmetry.space_group_name_H-M   'P 1'
#
loop_
_entity.id
_entity.type
_entity.pdbx_description
1 polymer ?
#
loop_
_entity_poly.entity_id
_entity_poly.type
_entity_poly.pdbx_seq_one_letter_code
_entity_poly.pdbx_strand_id
1 'polypeptide(L)'
;MSLLKKLNAVKDTVPHYWPIGSFIHHNPLKGFEHLNFKEGLIKAQSTFGGKVYMDSDYYIKLFNEGKIDTKHLEKNLLRPLEEAKLENYANSAKTFMLEISPLWESFRSYEDLKINDIDEELHTYLEKKSIYIHKEAWIESLTEHMTLYEIHDALFDTSETELIEKDVIEYIARFLDEAQTTLSMTHRDLGMFNTFKLYEDIDHEGDSESYVQEILEKLKIKHVEKSFLTQILKLHGWAGFIKYRSEDKDYYPQQEHPSSLMDYMAVRFHFELKYMREGEINDFDKLQAYIKDNRAYSILKLLQAKGKLTGTYNDAMEEHQDYQEILDAYVKDEINLNSLQIQLAKKSLPKLDMTLIEFANFSDLLKREEGFLWLKSLEDTYIAEHVDEFISSHTYDKKPLSSTIFCLDVRSETIRRKVEEAGAHETYGAGGFLGIPISFIEFDKAHEVALAPAVIKPKNIVFEIPVELHKEYNSKKGIAKTTKKVLSDLKNNPYTPYIMVEAIGWMFGIKIFGKTFFPQKTKKLFDKMKPQKPKTTYTLNKLSSDEIEKYVKRLYINIIREVLTTQSDTILDKVEIHKLWEHLIFDQRHYTSISTEMLEKLKYAYHVTPEDYQLQKEKLAMVGFTSDEQVMYIENLLKLIGLVKDFPKFVVFSGHGSVSDNNPFESALDCGACGGSISLPNARALCMIANKPEIREKLKSKGIDIPADTRFIPAMHVTTTDEITFHDTDILNTEDLKLFSKVERDFKKASFEAREERALDLPNTNEQKDL
;
A
#
# COMPACT_ATOMS: atom_id res chain seq x y z
N MET A 1 -9.56 24.33 21.47
CA MET A 1 -9.52 23.56 20.21
C MET A 1 -10.08 22.19 20.52
N SER A 2 -11.09 21.69 19.79
CA SER A 2 -11.66 20.35 20.06
C SER A 2 -10.60 19.26 19.94
N LEU A 3 -10.75 18.14 20.65
CA LEU A 3 -9.79 17.04 20.58
C LEU A 3 -9.73 16.49 19.16
N LEU A 4 -10.88 16.44 18.47
CA LEU A 4 -10.93 16.05 17.07
C LEU A 4 -10.03 16.91 16.18
N LYS A 5 -9.98 18.23 16.40
CA LYS A 5 -9.11 19.12 15.60
C LYS A 5 -7.63 18.89 15.91
N LYS A 6 -7.28 18.57 17.16
CA LYS A 6 -5.91 18.19 17.55
C LYS A 6 -5.49 16.85 16.95
N LEU A 7 -6.39 15.86 16.95
CA LEU A 7 -6.16 14.56 16.32
C LEU A 7 -6.00 14.70 14.80
N ASN A 8 -6.84 15.51 14.17
CA ASN A 8 -6.73 15.81 12.74
C ASN A 8 -5.42 16.52 12.37
N ALA A 9 -4.78 17.25 13.28
CA ALA A 9 -3.49 17.89 13.03
C ALA A 9 -2.32 16.89 12.91
N VAL A 10 -2.47 15.67 13.46
CA VAL A 10 -1.41 14.66 13.51
C VAL A 10 -1.72 13.38 12.76
N LYS A 11 -2.99 13.08 12.47
CA LYS A 11 -3.39 11.82 11.80
C LYS A 11 -2.79 11.61 10.41
N ASP A 12 -2.40 12.69 9.73
CA ASP A 12 -1.81 12.63 8.39
C ASP A 12 -0.33 12.27 8.39
N THR A 13 0.26 12.15 9.58
CA THR A 13 1.61 11.60 9.77
C THR A 13 1.67 10.09 9.49
N VAL A 14 0.54 9.37 9.56
CA VAL A 14 0.46 7.94 9.24
C VAL A 14 -0.33 7.73 7.95
N PRO A 15 0.17 6.90 7.01
CA PRO A 15 -0.52 6.61 5.76
C PRO A 15 -1.80 5.82 6.00
N HIS A 16 -2.70 5.84 5.02
CA HIS A 16 -3.78 4.87 4.96
C HIS A 16 -3.19 3.48 4.77
N TYR A 17 -3.63 2.52 5.56
CA TYR A 17 -3.42 1.10 5.33
C TYR A 17 -4.81 0.49 5.09
N TRP A 18 -5.00 -0.32 4.07
CA TRP A 18 -6.25 -1.07 3.85
C TRP A 18 -6.02 -2.53 4.23
N PRO A 19 -7.06 -3.36 4.38
CA PRO A 19 -6.84 -4.76 4.69
C PRO A 19 -6.06 -5.41 3.54
N ILE A 20 -5.01 -6.16 3.88
CA ILE A 20 -4.15 -6.83 2.88
C ILE A 20 -4.94 -8.00 2.27
N GLY A 21 -5.82 -7.70 1.32
CA GLY A 21 -6.43 -8.66 0.41
C GLY A 21 -5.62 -8.86 -0.88
N SER A 22 -4.79 -7.88 -1.22
CA SER A 22 -3.81 -7.91 -2.33
C SER A 22 -2.55 -7.13 -1.95
N PHE A 23 -1.39 -7.58 -2.44
CA PHE A 23 -0.11 -6.91 -2.17
C PHE A 23 0.01 -5.65 -3.01
N ILE A 24 0.01 -4.48 -2.36
CA ILE A 24 0.18 -3.18 -3.02
C ILE A 24 1.11 -2.35 -2.12
N HIS A 25 2.20 -1.82 -2.69
CA HIS A 25 3.15 -0.99 -1.96
C HIS A 25 2.54 0.38 -1.61
N HIS A 26 2.87 0.92 -0.45
CA HIS A 26 2.57 2.28 -0.04
C HIS A 26 3.85 3.10 0.02
N ASN A 27 3.76 4.40 -0.27
CA ASN A 27 4.84 5.33 0.02
C ASN A 27 4.92 5.55 1.56
N PRO A 28 6.00 5.12 2.23
CA PRO A 28 6.16 5.32 3.67
C PRO A 28 6.27 6.81 4.07
N LEU A 29 6.56 7.69 3.11
CA LEU A 29 6.66 9.14 3.30
C LEU A 29 5.37 9.89 2.97
N LYS A 30 4.26 9.16 2.74
CA LYS A 30 2.95 9.78 2.59
C LYS A 30 2.59 10.55 3.87
N GLY A 31 2.19 11.80 3.73
CA GLY A 31 2.03 12.79 4.80
C GLY A 31 3.07 13.91 4.75
N PHE A 32 4.24 13.67 4.13
CA PHE A 32 5.35 14.63 4.04
C PHE A 32 5.53 15.23 2.63
N GLU A 33 4.64 14.94 1.68
CA GLU A 33 4.78 15.35 0.27
C GLU A 33 4.71 16.88 0.06
N HIS A 34 4.24 17.61 1.06
CA HIS A 34 4.19 19.07 1.07
C HIS A 34 5.51 19.73 1.48
N LEU A 35 6.50 18.95 1.93
CA LEU A 35 7.84 19.39 2.30
C LEU A 35 8.83 19.14 1.16
N ASN A 36 9.96 19.86 1.14
CA ASN A 36 11.05 19.48 0.25
C ASN A 36 11.57 18.09 0.63
N PHE A 37 12.01 17.29 -0.35
CA PHE A 37 12.39 15.89 -0.15
C PHE A 37 13.31 15.68 1.08
N LYS A 38 14.38 16.45 1.19
CA LYS A 38 15.33 16.38 2.31
C LYS A 38 14.68 16.72 3.67
N GLU A 39 13.84 17.74 3.72
CA GLU A 39 13.12 18.13 4.95
C GLU A 39 12.09 17.06 5.34
N GLY A 40 11.39 16.49 4.36
CA GLY A 40 10.48 15.37 4.55
C GLY A 40 11.18 14.14 5.13
N LEU A 41 12.38 13.81 4.64
CA LEU A 41 13.19 12.72 5.19
C LEU A 41 13.67 13.00 6.61
N ILE A 42 14.17 14.20 6.91
CA ILE A 42 14.57 14.58 8.28
C ILE A 42 13.38 14.44 9.23
N LYS A 43 12.19 14.93 8.83
CA LYS A 43 10.99 14.83 9.64
C LYS A 43 10.56 13.37 9.82
N ALA A 44 10.54 12.58 8.75
CA ALA A 44 10.23 11.16 8.82
C ALA A 44 11.20 10.38 9.72
N GLN A 45 12.50 10.63 9.62
CA GLN A 45 13.52 10.02 10.49
C GLN A 45 13.28 10.37 11.96
N SER A 46 13.01 11.65 12.27
CA SER A 46 12.72 12.06 13.65
C SER A 46 11.46 11.41 14.22
N THR A 47 10.46 11.14 13.38
CA THR A 47 9.16 10.64 13.79
C THR A 47 9.12 9.11 13.88
N PHE A 48 9.74 8.42 12.93
CA PHE A 48 9.69 6.95 12.83
C PHE A 48 10.97 6.26 13.34
N GLY A 49 12.06 7.00 13.56
CA GLY A 49 13.34 6.44 14.02
C GLY A 49 14.09 5.59 12.99
N GLY A 50 13.56 5.44 11.77
CA GLY A 50 14.16 4.63 10.70
C GLY A 50 15.29 5.35 9.96
N LYS A 51 16.22 4.58 9.38
CA LYS A 51 17.21 5.13 8.43
C LYS A 51 16.50 5.58 7.15
N VAL A 52 16.77 6.80 6.72
CA VAL A 52 16.17 7.42 5.51
C VAL A 52 17.11 7.45 4.31
N TYR A 53 18.38 7.10 4.52
CA TYR A 53 19.39 6.89 3.49
C TYR A 53 20.13 5.57 3.76
N MET A 54 20.73 4.99 2.73
CA MET A 54 21.67 3.88 2.90
C MET A 54 22.96 4.36 3.59
N ASP A 55 23.70 3.43 4.18
CA ASP A 55 25.02 3.73 4.77
C ASP A 55 26.06 4.09 3.68
N SER A 56 27.12 4.79 4.07
CA SER A 56 28.15 5.31 3.14
C SER A 56 28.78 4.22 2.26
N ASP A 57 29.02 3.03 2.81
CA ASP A 57 29.58 1.87 2.10
C ASP A 57 28.76 1.47 0.86
N TYR A 58 27.44 1.59 0.92
CA TYR A 58 26.55 1.30 -0.21
C TYR A 58 26.85 2.24 -1.39
N TYR A 59 26.96 3.54 -1.13
CA TYR A 59 27.20 4.52 -2.17
C TYR A 59 28.62 4.47 -2.70
N ILE A 60 29.61 4.16 -1.85
CA ILE A 60 30.99 3.99 -2.28
C ILE A 60 31.15 2.79 -3.20
N LYS A 61 30.44 1.70 -2.92
CA LYS A 61 30.38 0.58 -3.86
C LYS A 61 29.87 1.03 -5.24
N LEU A 62 28.77 1.79 -5.28
CA LEU A 62 28.23 2.32 -6.54
C LEU A 62 29.19 3.29 -7.24
N PHE A 63 29.88 4.15 -6.48
CA PHE A 63 30.91 5.04 -7.00
C PHE A 63 32.08 4.26 -7.62
N ASN A 64 32.57 3.23 -6.93
CA ASN A 64 33.65 2.36 -7.43
C ASN A 64 33.23 1.53 -8.65
N GLU A 65 31.95 1.17 -8.75
CA GLU A 65 31.34 0.55 -9.93
C GLU A 65 31.15 1.52 -11.11
N GLY A 66 31.41 2.81 -10.92
CA GLY A 66 31.22 3.86 -11.93
C GLY A 66 29.77 4.34 -12.10
N LYS A 67 28.84 3.88 -11.24
CA LYS A 67 27.41 4.30 -11.27
C LYS A 67 27.17 5.68 -10.68
N ILE A 68 28.16 6.25 -10.00
CA ILE A 68 28.15 7.64 -9.54
C ILE A 68 29.36 8.33 -10.17
N ASP A 69 29.11 9.25 -11.10
CA ASP A 69 30.16 9.99 -11.77
C ASP A 69 30.79 11.01 -10.81
N THR A 70 32.12 11.08 -10.87
CA THR A 70 32.92 11.96 -10.02
C THR A 70 32.57 13.45 -10.18
N LYS A 71 32.26 13.91 -11.39
CA LYS A 71 31.89 15.30 -11.66
C LYS A 71 30.55 15.66 -11.03
N HIS A 72 29.59 14.73 -11.03
CA HIS A 72 28.30 14.94 -10.37
C HIS A 72 28.46 15.00 -8.85
N LEU A 73 29.28 14.13 -8.27
CA LEU A 73 29.63 14.21 -6.85
C LEU A 73 30.31 15.53 -6.49
N GLU A 74 31.31 15.96 -7.26
CA GLU A 74 32.02 17.23 -7.04
C GLU A 74 31.06 18.43 -7.15
N LYS A 75 30.21 18.45 -8.18
CA LYS A 75 29.20 19.49 -8.38
C LYS A 75 28.22 19.58 -7.21
N ASN A 76 27.71 18.43 -6.75
CA ASN A 76 26.72 18.41 -5.67
C ASN A 76 27.35 18.75 -4.31
N LEU A 77 28.63 18.41 -4.09
CA LEU A 77 29.40 18.82 -2.92
C LEU A 77 29.63 20.33 -2.83
N LEU A 78 29.79 21.03 -3.96
CA LEU A 78 30.08 22.47 -3.96
C LEU A 78 28.96 23.29 -3.31
N ARG A 79 27.69 22.92 -3.53
CA ARG A 79 26.55 23.69 -3.04
C ARG A 79 26.55 23.88 -1.51
N PRO A 80 26.55 22.82 -0.67
CA PRO A 80 26.59 23.01 0.78
C PRO A 80 27.90 23.65 1.27
N LEU A 81 29.00 23.49 0.53
CA LEU A 81 30.27 24.15 0.85
C LEU A 81 30.20 25.66 0.60
N GLU A 82 29.63 26.11 -0.52
CA GLU A 82 29.43 27.54 -0.83
C GLU A 82 28.48 28.19 0.18
N GLU A 83 27.39 27.51 0.55
CA GLU A 83 26.45 27.98 1.58
C GLU A 83 27.17 28.17 2.93
N ALA A 84 28.17 27.34 3.23
CA ALA A 84 29.01 27.43 4.42
C ALA A 84 30.29 28.29 4.25
N LYS A 85 30.54 28.85 3.06
CA LYS A 85 31.78 29.58 2.69
C LYS A 85 33.07 28.74 2.80
N LEU A 86 32.99 27.48 2.40
CA LEU A 86 34.05 26.46 2.46
C LEU A 86 34.40 25.88 1.08
N GLU A 87 34.07 26.59 -0.01
CA GLU A 87 34.27 26.14 -1.40
C GLU A 87 35.73 25.81 -1.72
N ASN A 88 36.69 26.49 -1.07
CA ASN A 88 38.12 26.24 -1.23
C ASN A 88 38.54 24.84 -0.74
N TYR A 89 37.70 24.15 0.04
CA TYR A 89 37.95 22.82 0.60
C TYR A 89 37.25 21.69 -0.15
N ALA A 90 36.71 21.94 -1.36
CA ALA A 90 35.97 20.94 -2.13
C ALA A 90 36.72 19.61 -2.34
N ASN A 91 38.02 19.66 -2.65
CA ASN A 91 38.85 18.45 -2.80
C ASN A 91 38.98 17.67 -1.49
N SER A 92 39.14 18.38 -0.37
CA SER A 92 39.21 17.78 0.96
C SER A 92 37.86 17.18 1.37
N ALA A 93 36.75 17.83 1.00
CA ALA A 93 35.41 17.31 1.24
C ALA A 93 35.17 16.01 0.47
N LYS A 94 35.54 15.97 -0.82
CA LYS A 94 35.49 14.74 -1.62
C LYS A 94 36.32 13.62 -0.98
N THR A 95 37.55 13.94 -0.55
CA THR A 95 38.42 12.97 0.13
C THR A 95 37.78 12.47 1.43
N PHE A 96 37.18 13.37 2.22
CA PHE A 96 36.44 13.01 3.42
C PHE A 96 35.30 12.03 3.10
N MET A 97 34.49 12.30 2.08
CA MET A 97 33.36 11.44 1.70
C MET A 97 33.81 10.03 1.28
N LEU A 98 34.93 9.92 0.56
CA LEU A 98 35.42 8.65 0.01
C LEU A 98 36.25 7.83 0.98
N GLU A 99 37.08 8.48 1.80
CA GLU A 99 38.11 7.80 2.59
C GLU A 99 37.85 7.86 4.10
N ILE A 100 37.20 8.92 4.60
CA ILE A 100 37.06 9.15 6.05
C ILE A 100 35.67 8.75 6.55
N SER A 101 34.61 9.18 5.87
CA SER A 101 33.23 8.89 6.28
C SER A 101 32.91 7.39 6.43
N PRO A 102 33.44 6.47 5.60
CA PRO A 102 33.22 5.02 5.75
C PRO A 102 33.86 4.46 7.02
N LEU A 103 34.99 5.04 7.40
CA LEU A 103 35.75 4.67 8.58
C LEU A 103 35.32 5.46 9.82
N TRP A 104 34.29 6.31 9.72
CA TRP A 104 33.92 7.27 10.76
C TRP A 104 33.70 6.60 12.12
N GLU A 105 32.93 5.51 12.15
CA GLU A 105 32.66 4.75 13.38
C GLU A 105 33.91 4.04 13.92
N SER A 106 34.88 3.68 13.06
CA SER A 106 36.12 3.03 13.49
C SER A 106 37.03 3.95 14.30
N PHE A 107 36.87 5.27 14.18
CA PHE A 107 37.61 6.25 14.98
C PHE A 107 37.01 6.46 16.38
N ARG A 108 35.89 5.80 16.70
CA ARG A 108 35.25 5.86 18.02
C ARG A 108 35.55 4.59 18.83
N SER A 109 36.57 4.63 19.68
CA SER A 109 37.03 3.46 20.44
C SER A 109 37.43 3.82 21.87
N TYR A 110 36.91 3.05 22.83
CA TYR A 110 37.30 3.14 24.25
C TYR A 110 38.73 2.65 24.50
N GLU A 111 39.26 1.76 23.65
CA GLU A 111 40.65 1.31 23.76
C GLU A 111 41.61 2.41 23.33
N ASP A 112 41.30 3.10 22.24
CA ASP A 112 42.11 4.22 21.75
C ASP A 112 42.05 5.41 22.70
N LEU A 113 40.93 5.63 23.38
CA LEU A 113 40.78 6.65 24.41
C LEU A 113 41.75 6.47 25.58
N LYS A 114 42.16 5.24 25.90
CA LYS A 114 43.14 4.98 26.98
C LYS A 114 44.57 5.32 26.59
N ILE A 115 44.85 5.45 25.30
CA ILE A 115 46.22 5.55 24.75
C ILE A 115 46.49 6.95 24.17
N ASN A 116 45.45 7.65 23.73
CA ASN A 116 45.57 8.95 23.08
C ASN A 116 45.17 10.09 24.01
N ASP A 117 45.91 11.20 23.93
CA ASP A 117 45.56 12.44 24.62
C ASP A 117 44.40 13.16 23.93
N ILE A 118 43.51 13.75 24.73
CA ILE A 118 42.37 14.53 24.25
C ILE A 118 42.76 16.00 24.14
N ASP A 119 42.39 16.62 23.03
CA ASP A 119 42.56 18.06 22.82
C ASP A 119 41.58 18.85 23.71
N GLU A 120 42.10 19.61 24.66
CA GLU A 120 41.30 20.32 25.67
C GLU A 120 40.42 21.42 25.05
N GLU A 121 40.87 22.07 23.99
CA GLU A 121 40.13 23.14 23.32
C GLU A 121 38.91 22.58 22.58
N LEU A 122 39.12 21.49 21.82
CA LEU A 122 38.07 20.75 21.15
C LEU A 122 37.07 20.14 22.15
N HIS A 123 37.56 19.52 23.22
CA HIS A 123 36.72 18.96 24.28
C HIS A 123 35.78 20.03 24.85
N THR A 124 36.33 21.18 25.25
CA THR A 124 35.55 22.30 25.80
C THR A 124 34.54 22.84 24.80
N TYR A 125 34.90 22.89 23.50
CA TYR A 125 34.00 23.30 22.43
C TYR A 125 32.82 22.33 22.27
N LEU A 126 33.09 21.02 22.23
CA LEU A 126 32.07 19.98 22.07
C LEU A 126 31.18 19.86 23.31
N GLU A 127 31.75 19.99 24.51
CA GLU A 127 30.99 20.05 25.75
C GLU A 127 29.93 21.16 25.67
N LYS A 128 30.35 22.39 25.32
CA LYS A 128 29.45 23.56 25.18
C LYS A 128 28.36 23.40 24.12
N LYS A 129 28.62 22.64 23.05
CA LYS A 129 27.64 22.34 21.97
C LYS A 129 26.75 21.13 22.30
N SER A 130 27.12 20.33 23.32
CA SER A 130 26.45 19.08 23.63
C SER A 130 25.07 19.30 24.27
N ILE A 131 24.17 18.35 24.04
CA ILE A 131 22.85 18.32 24.70
C ILE A 131 22.97 18.07 26.20
N TYR A 132 24.09 17.50 26.67
CA TYR A 132 24.31 17.06 28.04
C TYR A 132 24.27 18.20 29.07
N ILE A 133 24.62 19.43 28.65
CA ILE A 133 24.53 20.63 29.50
C ILE A 133 23.07 21.02 29.76
N HIS A 134 22.19 20.77 28.79
CA HIS A 134 20.77 21.14 28.85
C HIS A 134 19.93 19.94 29.30
N LYS A 135 20.06 19.57 30.59
CA LYS A 135 19.46 18.35 31.15
C LYS A 135 17.96 18.21 30.84
N GLU A 136 17.18 19.29 30.91
CA GLU A 136 15.75 19.27 30.57
C GLU A 136 15.49 18.95 29.09
N ALA A 137 16.25 19.57 28.17
CA ALA A 137 16.14 19.30 26.73
C ALA A 137 16.62 17.88 26.39
N TRP A 138 17.63 17.38 27.11
CA TRP A 138 18.10 16.01 26.96
C TRP A 138 17.03 15.00 27.36
N ILE A 139 16.37 15.20 28.51
CA ILE A 139 15.26 14.37 28.96
C ILE A 139 14.09 14.44 27.97
N GLU A 140 13.75 15.63 27.45
CA GLU A 140 12.70 15.75 26.43
C GLU A 140 13.05 14.96 25.16
N SER A 141 14.30 15.00 24.70
CA SER A 141 14.76 14.20 23.56
C SER A 141 14.74 12.70 23.85
N LEU A 142 15.09 12.27 25.07
CA LEU A 142 15.03 10.87 25.47
C LEU A 142 13.59 10.37 25.62
N THR A 143 12.66 11.21 26.04
CA THR A 143 11.24 10.85 26.22
C THR A 143 10.40 11.14 24.97
N GLU A 144 11.02 11.65 23.90
CA GLU A 144 10.35 11.91 22.65
C GLU A 144 9.73 10.63 22.07
N HIS A 145 8.46 10.72 21.69
CA HIS A 145 7.64 9.60 21.21
C HIS A 145 7.51 8.41 22.18
N MET A 146 7.76 8.59 23.48
CA MET A 146 7.46 7.60 24.51
C MET A 146 6.10 7.88 25.19
N THR A 147 5.37 6.81 25.53
CA THR A 147 4.16 6.87 26.36
C THR A 147 4.51 6.91 27.85
N LEU A 148 3.51 7.12 28.71
CA LEU A 148 3.76 7.12 30.16
C LEU A 148 4.24 5.74 30.63
N TYR A 149 3.61 4.68 30.13
CA TYR A 149 3.96 3.30 30.48
C TYR A 149 5.35 2.87 29.99
N GLU A 150 5.81 3.33 28.82
CA GLU A 150 7.18 3.05 28.37
C GLU A 150 8.22 3.77 29.23
N ILE A 151 7.91 4.99 29.67
CA ILE A 151 8.79 5.73 30.58
C ILE A 151 8.79 5.05 31.95
N HIS A 152 7.64 4.57 32.42
CA HIS A 152 7.54 3.81 33.67
C HIS A 152 8.36 2.51 33.62
N ASP A 153 8.18 1.70 32.57
CA ASP A 153 8.98 0.49 32.33
C ASP A 153 10.47 0.81 32.29
N ALA A 154 10.86 1.88 31.59
CA ALA A 154 12.25 2.31 31.55
C ALA A 154 12.79 2.69 32.94
N LEU A 155 12.00 3.32 33.80
CA LEU A 155 12.47 3.80 35.12
C LEU A 155 12.45 2.73 36.21
N PHE A 156 11.50 1.80 36.16
CA PHE A 156 11.21 0.85 37.23
C PHE A 156 11.38 -0.63 36.83
N ASP A 157 11.86 -0.91 35.62
CA ASP A 157 12.06 -2.27 35.10
C ASP A 157 10.76 -3.11 35.13
N THR A 158 9.63 -2.45 34.88
CA THR A 158 8.31 -3.09 34.75
C THR A 158 8.04 -3.54 33.31
N SER A 159 6.91 -4.23 33.11
CA SER A 159 6.49 -4.76 31.80
C SER A 159 5.07 -4.31 31.43
N GLU A 160 4.69 -3.09 31.80
CA GLU A 160 3.36 -2.54 31.54
C GLU A 160 3.10 -2.37 30.03
N THR A 161 4.14 -2.04 29.26
CA THR A 161 4.08 -1.96 27.79
C THR A 161 3.57 -3.26 27.18
N GLU A 162 4.10 -4.41 27.60
CA GLU A 162 3.70 -5.70 27.04
C GLU A 162 2.21 -6.00 27.32
N LEU A 163 1.74 -5.69 28.53
CA LEU A 163 0.36 -5.93 28.94
C LEU A 163 -0.62 -5.00 28.20
N ILE A 164 -0.30 -3.70 28.16
CA ILE A 164 -1.13 -2.69 27.49
C ILE A 164 -1.21 -2.96 25.99
N GLU A 165 -0.07 -3.20 25.32
CA GLU A 165 -0.07 -3.44 23.87
C GLU A 165 -0.80 -4.73 23.52
N LYS A 166 -0.66 -5.78 24.33
CA LYS A 166 -1.39 -7.03 24.14
C LYS A 166 -2.90 -6.83 24.19
N ASP A 167 -3.42 -6.14 25.20
CA ASP A 167 -4.86 -5.93 25.36
C ASP A 167 -5.42 -5.01 24.26
N VAL A 168 -4.67 -3.97 23.89
CA VAL A 168 -5.00 -3.09 22.75
C VAL A 168 -5.08 -3.92 21.45
N ILE A 169 -4.08 -4.75 21.17
CA ILE A 169 -4.05 -5.59 19.96
C ILE A 169 -5.16 -6.64 19.98
N GLU A 170 -5.41 -7.30 21.11
CA GLU A 170 -6.46 -8.31 21.24
C GLU A 170 -7.84 -7.72 20.92
N TYR A 171 -8.14 -6.55 21.48
CA TYR A 171 -9.39 -5.87 21.23
C TYR A 171 -9.52 -5.43 19.76
N ILE A 172 -8.51 -4.73 19.23
CA ILE A 172 -8.56 -4.16 17.88
C ILE A 172 -8.61 -5.24 16.81
N ALA A 173 -7.80 -6.30 16.94
CA ALA A 173 -7.78 -7.39 15.98
C ALA A 173 -9.15 -8.09 15.89
N ARG A 174 -9.83 -8.27 17.03
CA ARG A 174 -11.19 -8.84 17.08
C ARG A 174 -12.25 -7.89 16.55
N PHE A 175 -12.19 -6.61 16.89
CA PHE A 175 -13.17 -5.63 16.43
C PHE A 175 -13.04 -5.39 14.93
N LEU A 176 -11.82 -5.40 14.38
CA LEU A 176 -11.57 -5.13 12.96
C LEU A 176 -11.63 -6.38 12.07
N ASP A 177 -11.79 -7.59 12.63
CA ASP A 177 -11.87 -8.85 11.86
C ASP A 177 -13.01 -8.80 10.82
N GLU A 178 -12.69 -9.09 9.56
CA GLU A 178 -13.68 -9.09 8.46
C GLU A 178 -14.18 -10.50 8.15
N ALA A 179 -14.52 -11.27 9.19
CA ALA A 179 -14.92 -12.68 9.12
C ALA A 179 -13.83 -13.59 8.51
N GLN A 180 -12.56 -13.23 8.71
CA GLN A 180 -11.43 -14.06 8.29
C GLN A 180 -11.10 -15.12 9.33
N THR A 181 -11.36 -14.83 10.61
CA THR A 181 -11.15 -15.77 11.72
C THR A 181 -12.45 -16.49 12.11
N THR A 182 -12.32 -17.58 12.87
CA THR A 182 -13.47 -18.39 13.33
C THR A 182 -14.18 -17.80 14.55
N LEU A 183 -13.64 -16.74 15.16
CA LEU A 183 -14.15 -16.14 16.39
C LEU A 183 -14.68 -14.74 16.10
N SER A 184 -15.99 -14.59 16.04
CA SER A 184 -16.64 -13.27 15.90
C SER A 184 -16.78 -12.57 17.24
N MET A 185 -16.48 -11.27 17.29
CA MET A 185 -16.82 -10.41 18.42
C MET A 185 -18.31 -10.02 18.39
N THR A 186 -19.00 -10.11 19.53
CA THR A 186 -20.41 -9.74 19.65
C THR A 186 -20.57 -8.22 19.73
N HIS A 187 -21.74 -7.70 19.33
CA HIS A 187 -22.13 -6.29 19.45
C HIS A 187 -21.26 -5.28 18.69
N ARG A 188 -20.57 -5.71 17.60
CA ARG A 188 -19.74 -4.82 16.76
C ARG A 188 -20.55 -3.76 16.02
N ASP A 189 -21.83 -4.02 15.81
CA ASP A 189 -22.82 -3.10 15.23
C ASP A 189 -22.99 -1.80 16.05
N LEU A 190 -22.64 -1.82 17.34
CA LEU A 190 -22.67 -0.62 18.18
C LEU A 190 -21.55 0.39 17.86
N GLY A 191 -20.59 0.00 17.03
CA GLY A 191 -19.37 0.77 16.75
C GLY A 191 -18.30 0.60 17.82
N MET A 192 -17.05 0.86 17.43
CA MET A 192 -15.86 0.45 18.19
C MET A 192 -15.91 0.88 19.66
N PHE A 193 -16.12 2.16 19.96
CA PHE A 193 -16.09 2.60 21.35
C PHE A 193 -17.23 2.02 22.20
N ASN A 194 -18.45 1.91 21.67
CA ASN A 194 -19.56 1.34 22.44
C ASN A 194 -19.38 -0.16 22.69
N THR A 195 -18.85 -0.90 21.71
CA THR A 195 -18.46 -2.30 21.92
C THR A 195 -17.33 -2.40 22.95
N PHE A 196 -16.37 -1.46 22.95
CA PHE A 196 -15.30 -1.40 23.94
C PHE A 196 -15.84 -1.16 25.36
N LYS A 197 -16.85 -0.29 25.54
CA LYS A 197 -17.48 -0.08 26.85
C LYS A 197 -18.05 -1.37 27.42
N LEU A 198 -18.66 -2.21 26.58
CA LEU A 198 -19.17 -3.52 27.00
C LEU A 198 -18.04 -4.53 27.27
N TYR A 199 -16.94 -4.42 26.53
CA TYR A 199 -15.78 -5.31 26.66
C TYR A 199 -15.03 -5.09 27.99
N GLU A 200 -14.83 -3.83 28.39
CA GLU A 200 -14.11 -3.44 29.62
C GLU A 200 -15.04 -3.06 30.79
N ASP A 201 -16.35 -3.25 30.68
CA ASP A 201 -17.35 -2.88 31.69
C ASP A 201 -17.25 -1.39 32.13
N ILE A 202 -17.18 -0.49 31.14
CA ILE A 202 -17.00 0.95 31.35
C ILE A 202 -18.36 1.64 31.51
N ASP A 203 -18.59 2.20 32.70
CA ASP A 203 -19.74 3.05 33.01
C ASP A 203 -19.50 4.50 32.55
N HIS A 204 -19.75 4.78 31.26
CA HIS A 204 -19.66 6.12 30.66
C HIS A 204 -20.83 6.37 29.69
N GLU A 205 -21.60 7.43 29.94
CA GLU A 205 -22.77 7.79 29.12
C GLU A 205 -22.41 8.58 27.84
N GLY A 206 -21.20 9.15 27.76
CA GLY A 206 -20.77 9.97 26.62
C GLY A 206 -20.17 9.19 25.43
N ASP A 207 -19.72 9.96 24.44
CA ASP A 207 -18.99 9.48 23.26
C ASP A 207 -17.48 9.29 23.53
N SER A 208 -16.75 8.82 22.52
CA SER A 208 -15.31 8.59 22.63
C SER A 208 -14.51 9.88 22.84
N GLU A 209 -14.93 11.02 22.29
CA GLU A 209 -14.25 12.31 22.49
C GLU A 209 -14.35 12.79 23.94
N SER A 210 -15.54 12.75 24.53
CA SER A 210 -15.73 13.10 25.96
C SER A 210 -15.00 12.14 26.90
N TYR A 211 -14.96 10.86 26.56
CA TYR A 211 -14.23 9.86 27.36
C TYR A 211 -12.71 10.08 27.31
N VAL A 212 -12.16 10.33 26.12
CA VAL A 212 -10.73 10.66 25.95
C VAL A 212 -10.41 11.93 26.73
N GLN A 213 -11.25 12.97 26.68
CA GLN A 213 -11.04 14.20 27.44
C GLN A 213 -10.91 13.93 28.94
N GLU A 214 -11.78 13.10 29.52
CA GLU A 214 -11.71 12.71 30.93
C GLU A 214 -10.40 11.99 31.27
N ILE A 215 -9.97 11.05 30.43
CA ILE A 215 -8.72 10.31 30.68
C ILE A 215 -7.50 11.23 30.56
N LEU A 216 -7.46 12.12 29.56
CA LEU A 216 -6.36 13.09 29.41
C LEU A 216 -6.22 13.98 30.65
N GLU A 217 -7.33 14.37 31.28
CA GLU A 217 -7.35 15.16 32.51
C GLU A 217 -6.89 14.36 33.74
N LYS A 218 -7.19 13.06 33.79
CA LYS A 218 -6.70 12.14 34.82
C LYS A 218 -5.19 11.91 34.70
N LEU A 219 -4.69 11.69 33.49
CA LEU A 219 -3.25 11.49 33.20
C LEU A 219 -2.43 12.80 33.22
N LYS A 220 -3.08 13.98 33.33
CA LYS A 220 -2.43 15.31 33.33
C LYS A 220 -1.64 15.62 32.04
N ILE A 221 -2.15 15.20 30.89
CA ILE A 221 -1.49 15.42 29.60
C ILE A 221 -1.59 16.90 29.17
N LYS A 222 -0.43 17.56 29.05
CA LYS A 222 -0.33 18.97 28.62
C LYS A 222 -0.30 19.13 27.10
N HIS A 223 0.52 18.32 26.42
CA HIS A 223 0.74 18.38 24.96
C HIS A 223 -0.05 17.32 24.21
N VAL A 224 -1.38 17.49 24.14
CA VAL A 224 -2.31 16.49 23.58
C VAL A 224 -1.96 16.06 22.15
N GLU A 225 -1.54 16.97 21.26
CA GLU A 225 -1.15 16.62 19.88
C GLU A 225 0.07 15.70 19.85
N LYS A 226 1.08 15.96 20.69
CA LYS A 226 2.27 15.12 20.84
C LYS A 226 1.88 13.73 21.37
N SER A 227 0.99 13.67 22.36
CA SER A 227 0.48 12.40 22.90
C SER A 227 -0.32 11.61 21.87
N PHE A 228 -1.22 12.25 21.11
CA PHE A 228 -1.95 11.57 20.03
C PHE A 228 -0.99 11.02 18.96
N LEU A 229 0.02 11.80 18.55
CA LEU A 229 1.03 11.32 17.62
C LEU A 229 1.76 10.10 18.19
N THR A 230 2.24 10.17 19.43
CA THR A 230 2.89 9.03 20.11
C THR A 230 2.00 7.78 20.08
N GLN A 231 0.73 7.91 20.44
CA GLN A 231 -0.22 6.79 20.49
C GLN A 231 -0.47 6.17 19.11
N ILE A 232 -0.58 7.01 18.08
CA ILE A 232 -0.75 6.58 16.68
C ILE A 232 0.50 5.82 16.18
N LEU A 233 1.70 6.24 16.57
CA LEU A 233 2.95 5.66 16.07
C LEU A 233 3.20 4.23 16.60
N LYS A 234 2.71 3.89 17.81
CA LYS A 234 2.93 2.57 18.42
C LYS A 234 2.39 1.42 17.60
N LEU A 235 1.18 1.56 17.09
CA LEU A 235 0.58 0.58 16.18
C LEU A 235 0.14 1.26 14.88
N HIS A 236 1.08 1.93 14.21
CA HIS A 236 0.83 2.72 13.01
C HIS A 236 0.11 1.94 11.89
N GLY A 237 0.33 0.62 11.78
CA GLY A 237 -0.43 -0.26 10.88
C GLY A 237 -1.93 -0.28 11.20
N TRP A 238 -2.28 -0.54 12.47
CA TRP A 238 -3.67 -0.53 12.95
C TRP A 238 -4.29 0.87 12.87
N ALA A 239 -3.54 1.90 13.29
CA ALA A 239 -4.00 3.29 13.21
C ALA A 239 -4.30 3.69 11.75
N GLY A 240 -3.42 3.37 10.80
CA GLY A 240 -3.65 3.65 9.40
C GLY A 240 -4.80 2.83 8.79
N PHE A 241 -5.08 1.64 9.32
CA PHE A 241 -6.26 0.84 8.92
C PHE A 241 -7.57 1.41 9.42
N ILE A 242 -7.62 1.81 10.69
CA ILE A 242 -8.78 2.50 11.27
C ILE A 242 -9.01 3.83 10.55
N LYS A 243 -7.94 4.57 10.24
CA LYS A 243 -8.01 5.81 9.47
C LYS A 243 -8.64 5.57 8.10
N TYR A 244 -8.13 4.60 7.33
CA TYR A 244 -8.67 4.22 6.03
C TYR A 244 -10.18 3.91 6.11
N ARG A 245 -10.57 3.03 7.04
CA ARG A 245 -11.99 2.67 7.25
C ARG A 245 -12.85 3.89 7.57
N SER A 246 -12.40 4.73 8.49
CA SER A 246 -13.18 5.89 8.95
C SER A 246 -13.40 6.95 7.87
N GLU A 247 -12.48 7.05 6.90
CA GLU A 247 -12.54 8.03 5.82
C GLU A 247 -13.22 7.48 4.54
N ASP A 248 -13.28 6.15 4.37
CA ASP A 248 -14.03 5.49 3.29
C ASP A 248 -15.44 5.11 3.73
N LYS A 249 -16.38 6.06 3.58
CA LYS A 249 -17.79 5.87 3.99
C LYS A 249 -18.54 4.78 3.22
N ASP A 250 -18.05 4.37 2.04
CA ASP A 250 -18.68 3.28 1.28
C ASP A 250 -18.02 1.93 1.54
N TYR A 251 -17.03 1.87 2.45
CA TYR A 251 -16.42 0.62 2.85
C TYR A 251 -17.42 -0.21 3.67
N TYR A 252 -17.81 -1.37 3.14
CA TYR A 252 -18.91 -2.17 3.73
C TYR A 252 -18.69 -2.50 5.22
N PRO A 253 -17.51 -2.97 5.68
CA PRO A 253 -17.25 -3.16 7.10
C PRO A 253 -17.36 -1.89 7.95
N GLN A 254 -17.11 -0.70 7.39
CA GLN A 254 -17.30 0.57 8.11
C GLN A 254 -18.78 0.93 8.26
N GLN A 255 -19.62 0.60 7.27
CA GLN A 255 -21.07 0.83 7.34
C GLN A 255 -21.72 -0.07 8.39
N GLU A 256 -21.31 -1.34 8.45
CA GLU A 256 -21.83 -2.32 9.41
C GLU A 256 -21.22 -2.16 10.81
N HIS A 257 -19.92 -1.89 10.89
CA HIS A 257 -19.14 -1.88 12.14
C HIS A 257 -18.26 -0.61 12.19
N PRO A 258 -18.82 0.55 12.53
CA PRO A 258 -18.10 1.82 12.42
C PRO A 258 -16.93 1.90 13.41
N SER A 259 -15.81 2.41 12.92
CA SER A 259 -14.60 2.70 13.69
C SER A 259 -14.05 4.08 13.37
N SER A 260 -13.39 4.71 14.33
CA SER A 260 -12.69 5.98 14.13
C SER A 260 -11.37 6.02 14.91
N LEU A 261 -10.46 6.92 14.51
CA LEU A 261 -9.24 7.16 15.28
C LEU A 261 -9.52 7.69 16.68
N MET A 262 -10.65 8.37 16.91
CA MET A 262 -11.02 8.83 18.26
C MET A 262 -11.40 7.65 19.16
N ASP A 263 -12.15 6.68 18.62
CA ASP A 263 -12.44 5.44 19.34
C ASP A 263 -11.15 4.66 19.63
N TYR A 264 -10.18 4.68 18.71
CA TYR A 264 -8.87 4.07 18.92
C TYR A 264 -8.10 4.76 20.06
N MET A 265 -8.12 6.10 20.12
CA MET A 265 -7.55 6.85 21.24
C MET A 265 -8.23 6.48 22.56
N ALA A 266 -9.56 6.31 22.57
CA ALA A 266 -10.29 5.88 23.76
C ALA A 266 -9.80 4.52 24.27
N VAL A 267 -9.61 3.54 23.38
CA VAL A 267 -9.07 2.22 23.73
C VAL A 267 -7.66 2.33 24.32
N ARG A 268 -6.73 3.03 23.65
CA ARG A 268 -5.34 3.10 24.11
C ARG A 268 -5.19 3.85 25.44
N PHE A 269 -5.81 5.03 25.55
CA PHE A 269 -5.73 5.82 26.77
C PHE A 269 -6.46 5.15 27.93
N HIS A 270 -7.52 4.37 27.67
CA HIS A 270 -8.15 3.56 28.71
C HIS A 270 -7.16 2.55 29.30
N PHE A 271 -6.50 1.74 28.47
CA PHE A 271 -5.54 0.77 28.95
C PHE A 271 -4.34 1.43 29.62
N GLU A 272 -3.83 2.54 29.08
CA GLU A 272 -2.79 3.33 29.75
C GLU A 272 -3.26 3.80 31.15
N LEU A 273 -4.46 4.34 31.29
CA LEU A 273 -4.98 4.74 32.60
C LEU A 273 -5.22 3.54 33.54
N LYS A 274 -5.75 2.43 33.02
CA LYS A 274 -6.11 1.23 33.79
C LYS A 274 -4.86 0.61 34.44
N TYR A 275 -3.83 0.35 33.64
CA TYR A 275 -2.60 -0.29 34.10
C TYR A 275 -1.74 0.66 34.93
N MET A 276 -1.66 1.95 34.55
CA MET A 276 -0.85 2.91 35.30
C MET A 276 -1.45 3.31 36.64
N ARG A 277 -2.74 3.04 36.92
CA ARG A 277 -3.44 3.53 38.11
C ARG A 277 -2.72 3.24 39.43
N GLU A 278 -2.15 2.04 39.56
CA GLU A 278 -1.47 1.55 40.76
C GLU A 278 0.06 1.77 40.73
N GLY A 279 0.60 2.24 39.61
CA GLY A 279 2.03 2.49 39.45
C GLY A 279 2.54 3.67 40.29
N GLU A 280 3.85 3.67 40.55
CA GLU A 280 4.53 4.74 41.30
C GLU A 280 4.38 6.10 40.60
N ILE A 281 4.45 6.07 39.27
CA ILE A 281 4.17 7.21 38.40
C ILE A 281 2.92 6.90 37.58
N ASN A 282 1.79 7.49 37.98
CA ASN A 282 0.49 7.22 37.34
C ASN A 282 -0.10 8.43 36.57
N ASP A 283 0.61 9.55 36.53
CA ASP A 283 0.29 10.72 35.72
C ASP A 283 1.56 11.52 35.33
N PHE A 284 1.45 12.44 34.38
CA PHE A 284 2.58 13.22 33.87
C PHE A 284 3.11 14.28 34.85
N ASP A 285 2.33 14.75 35.83
CA ASP A 285 2.82 15.69 36.84
C ASP A 285 3.71 14.98 37.87
N LYS A 286 3.33 13.76 38.27
CA LYS A 286 4.17 12.87 39.08
C LYS A 286 5.43 12.44 38.36
N LEU A 287 5.35 12.18 37.05
CA LEU A 287 6.53 11.90 36.24
C LEU A 287 7.52 13.06 36.29
N GLN A 288 7.03 14.29 36.10
CA GLN A 288 7.86 15.49 36.15
C GLN A 288 8.48 15.70 37.54
N ALA A 289 7.73 15.44 38.62
CA ALA A 289 8.24 15.50 39.98
C ALA A 289 9.33 14.45 40.23
N TYR A 290 9.08 13.19 39.85
CA TYR A 290 10.04 12.10 40.04
C TYR A 290 11.35 12.34 39.28
N ILE A 291 11.27 12.77 38.02
CA ILE A 291 12.46 13.09 37.20
C ILE A 291 13.25 14.26 37.82
N LYS A 292 12.56 15.25 38.40
CA LYS A 292 13.23 16.37 39.05
C LYS A 292 14.02 15.93 40.28
N ASP A 293 13.45 15.03 41.07
CA ASP A 293 14.05 14.54 42.32
C ASP A 293 15.14 13.48 42.06
N ASN A 294 15.02 12.69 40.98
CA ASN A 294 15.90 11.57 40.64
C ASN A 294 16.62 11.76 39.29
N ARG A 295 16.99 12.99 38.95
CA ARG A 295 17.40 13.38 37.59
C ARG A 295 18.49 12.50 36.96
N ALA A 296 19.58 12.24 37.69
CA ALA A 296 20.70 11.46 37.16
C ALA A 296 20.28 10.01 36.88
N TYR A 297 19.59 9.39 37.83
CA TYR A 297 19.01 8.05 37.69
C TYR A 297 18.06 7.97 36.50
N SER A 298 17.13 8.92 36.36
CA SER A 298 16.17 8.94 35.25
C SER A 298 16.85 9.02 33.88
N ILE A 299 17.88 9.86 33.74
CA ILE A 299 18.64 9.96 32.48
C ILE A 299 19.33 8.64 32.16
N LEU A 300 20.02 8.04 33.13
CA LEU A 300 20.72 6.77 32.94
C LEU A 300 19.78 5.62 32.56
N LYS A 301 18.64 5.49 33.25
CA LYS A 301 17.61 4.49 32.93
C LYS A 301 17.00 4.70 31.53
N LEU A 302 16.75 5.94 31.13
CA LEU A 302 16.27 6.26 29.77
C LEU A 302 17.33 5.96 28.70
N LEU A 303 18.62 6.19 28.98
CA LEU A 303 19.72 5.80 28.09
C LEU A 303 19.83 4.28 27.96
N GLN A 304 19.70 3.56 29.07
CA GLN A 304 19.68 2.10 29.11
C GLN A 304 18.53 1.54 28.26
N ALA A 305 17.30 2.04 28.45
CA ALA A 305 16.13 1.62 27.69
C ALA A 305 16.26 1.87 26.17
N LYS A 306 17.01 2.90 25.75
CA LYS A 306 17.31 3.17 24.33
C LYS A 306 18.56 2.45 23.81
N GLY A 307 19.20 1.59 24.61
CA GLY A 307 20.41 0.88 24.23
C GLY A 307 21.63 1.78 24.02
N LYS A 308 21.64 2.97 24.61
CA LYS A 308 22.75 3.94 24.50
C LYS A 308 23.78 3.82 25.62
N LEU A 309 23.44 3.13 26.71
CA LEU A 309 24.33 2.94 27.84
C LEU A 309 25.20 1.69 27.65
N THR A 310 26.53 1.84 27.69
CA THR A 310 27.47 0.71 27.52
C THR A 310 27.45 -0.23 28.73
N GLY A 311 27.89 -1.48 28.56
CA GLY A 311 27.95 -2.49 29.62
C GLY A 311 28.57 -2.00 30.93
N THR A 312 29.69 -1.29 30.89
CA THR A 312 30.37 -0.78 32.08
C THR A 312 29.50 0.11 32.97
N TYR A 313 28.67 0.99 32.39
CA TYR A 313 27.79 1.84 33.20
C TYR A 313 26.49 1.13 33.59
N ASN A 314 26.05 0.12 32.83
CA ASN A 314 24.97 -0.76 33.29
C ASN A 314 25.41 -1.50 34.56
N ASP A 315 26.61 -2.10 34.55
CA ASP A 315 27.17 -2.80 35.71
C ASP A 315 27.30 -1.84 36.92
N ALA A 316 27.80 -0.62 36.70
CA ALA A 316 27.92 0.39 37.76
C ALA A 316 26.56 0.79 38.38
N MET A 317 25.49 0.80 37.58
CA MET A 317 24.13 1.03 38.09
C MET A 317 23.61 -0.14 38.92
N GLU A 318 23.87 -1.39 38.49
CA GLU A 318 23.50 -2.60 39.23
C GLU A 318 24.23 -2.70 40.59
N GLU A 319 25.47 -2.21 40.65
CA GLU A 319 26.25 -2.11 41.88
C GLU A 319 25.79 -0.98 42.83
N HIS A 320 24.75 -0.21 42.46
CA HIS A 320 24.22 0.92 43.22
C HIS A 320 25.28 1.99 43.58
N GLN A 321 26.21 2.25 42.67
CA GLN A 321 27.14 3.38 42.80
C GLN A 321 26.37 4.72 42.67
N ASP A 322 27.01 5.84 43.02
CA ASP A 322 26.37 7.16 42.96
C ASP A 322 25.96 7.51 41.51
N TYR A 323 24.66 7.66 41.26
CA TYR A 323 24.14 7.88 39.91
C TYR A 323 24.60 9.19 39.28
N GLN A 324 24.92 10.21 40.07
CA GLN A 324 25.43 11.47 39.54
C GLN A 324 26.89 11.30 39.08
N GLU A 325 27.71 10.55 39.85
CA GLU A 325 29.07 10.20 39.44
C GLU A 325 29.09 9.33 38.18
N ILE A 326 28.20 8.33 38.07
CA ILE A 326 28.07 7.50 36.86
C ILE A 326 27.71 8.37 35.65
N LEU A 327 26.72 9.26 35.80
CA LEU A 327 26.28 10.13 34.71
C LEU A 327 27.39 11.08 34.26
N ASP A 328 28.13 11.67 35.21
CA ASP A 328 29.21 12.60 34.90
C ASP A 328 30.38 11.88 34.21
N ALA A 329 30.69 10.63 34.63
CA ALA A 329 31.67 9.78 33.94
C ALA A 329 31.22 9.42 32.52
N TYR A 330 29.96 9.02 32.33
CA TYR A 330 29.39 8.73 31.02
C TYR A 330 29.47 9.95 30.08
N VAL A 331 29.04 11.13 30.55
CA VAL A 331 29.08 12.36 29.75
C VAL A 331 30.50 12.72 29.37
N LYS A 332 31.45 12.62 30.31
CA LYS A 332 32.86 12.88 30.06
C LYS A 332 33.42 11.95 29.00
N ASP A 333 33.15 10.67 29.09
CA ASP A 333 33.65 9.67 28.13
C ASP A 333 33.00 9.87 26.75
N GLU A 334 31.72 10.19 26.68
CA GLU A 334 31.05 10.50 25.41
C GLU A 334 31.66 11.71 24.69
N ILE A 335 31.95 12.79 25.42
CA ILE A 335 32.61 14.00 24.87
C ILE A 335 34.06 13.68 24.49
N ASN A 336 34.78 12.90 25.29
CA ASN A 336 36.14 12.47 24.98
C ASN A 336 36.19 11.61 23.72
N LEU A 337 35.27 10.66 23.58
CA LEU A 337 35.15 9.83 22.38
C LEU A 337 34.82 10.68 21.15
N ASN A 338 33.91 11.65 21.27
CA ASN A 338 33.62 12.58 20.17
C ASN A 338 34.86 13.41 19.78
N SER A 339 35.61 13.88 20.77
CA SER A 339 36.85 14.66 20.55
C SER A 339 37.91 13.81 19.85
N LEU A 340 38.12 12.58 20.34
CA LEU A 340 39.07 11.64 19.77
C LEU A 340 38.71 11.23 18.34
N GLN A 341 37.43 10.97 18.08
CA GLN A 341 36.92 10.61 16.75
C GLN A 341 37.29 11.70 15.73
N ILE A 342 37.08 12.97 16.09
CA ILE A 342 37.44 14.13 15.25
C ILE A 342 38.97 14.25 15.10
N GLN A 343 39.74 14.07 16.19
CA GLN A 343 41.20 14.11 16.15
C GLN A 343 41.79 13.06 15.20
N LEU A 344 41.32 11.80 15.29
CA LEU A 344 41.80 10.69 14.47
C LEU A 344 41.35 10.83 13.01
N ALA A 345 40.11 11.26 12.77
CA ALA A 345 39.62 11.55 11.43
C ALA A 345 40.43 12.67 10.76
N LYS A 346 40.72 13.76 11.48
CA LYS A 346 41.57 14.85 10.97
C LYS A 346 43.01 14.40 10.72
N LYS A 347 43.58 13.60 11.62
CA LYS A 347 44.94 13.05 11.47
C LYS A 347 45.09 12.23 10.19
N SER A 348 44.01 11.61 9.73
CA SER A 348 43.93 10.88 8.46
C SER A 348 43.85 11.79 7.23
N LEU A 349 43.65 13.10 7.41
CA LEU A 349 43.66 14.15 6.37
C LEU A 349 44.77 15.20 6.62
N PRO A 350 46.06 14.82 6.58
CA PRO A 350 47.17 15.70 6.99
C PRO A 350 47.38 16.93 6.10
N LYS A 351 46.78 16.96 4.89
CA LYS A 351 46.87 18.08 3.96
C LYS A 351 45.79 19.15 4.18
N LEU A 352 44.85 18.92 5.10
CA LEU A 352 43.76 19.84 5.39
C LEU A 352 44.21 20.89 6.41
N ASP A 353 44.40 22.13 5.95
CA ASP A 353 44.76 23.27 6.78
C ASP A 353 43.51 23.84 7.48
N MET A 354 43.13 23.20 8.58
CA MET A 354 42.04 23.62 9.47
C MET A 354 42.46 23.38 10.91
N THR A 355 41.93 24.14 11.87
CA THR A 355 41.96 23.80 13.29
C THR A 355 41.06 22.59 13.59
N LEU A 356 41.17 21.98 14.78
CA LEU A 356 40.28 20.86 15.16
C LEU A 356 38.82 21.29 15.24
N ILE A 357 38.55 22.51 15.71
CA ILE A 357 37.19 23.07 15.80
C ILE A 357 36.60 23.38 14.42
N GLU A 358 37.40 23.94 13.51
CA GLU A 358 36.97 24.14 12.12
C GLU A 358 36.67 22.80 11.44
N PHE A 359 37.53 21.80 11.65
CA PHE A 359 37.31 20.45 11.14
C PHE A 359 36.05 19.80 11.74
N ALA A 360 35.77 19.98 13.03
CA ALA A 360 34.55 19.48 13.66
C ALA A 360 33.28 20.01 12.99
N ASN A 361 33.24 21.32 12.69
CA ASN A 361 32.13 21.93 11.96
C ASN A 361 32.06 21.47 10.50
N PHE A 362 33.21 21.31 9.86
CA PHE A 362 33.30 20.79 8.49
C PHE A 362 32.79 19.35 8.39
N SER A 363 33.20 18.45 9.29
CA SER A 363 32.71 17.07 9.33
C SER A 363 31.23 16.99 9.69
N ASP A 364 30.75 17.81 10.63
CA ASP A 364 29.31 17.88 11.00
C ASP A 364 28.44 18.29 9.80
N LEU A 365 28.88 19.29 9.03
CA LEU A 365 28.23 19.68 7.78
C LEU A 365 28.19 18.51 6.79
N LEU A 366 29.33 17.89 6.49
CA LEU A 366 29.40 16.82 5.48
C LEU A 366 28.59 15.60 5.89
N LYS A 367 28.65 15.17 7.16
CA LYS A 367 27.86 14.03 7.66
C LYS A 367 26.36 14.31 7.65
N ARG A 368 25.94 15.55 7.93
CA ARG A 368 24.52 15.94 7.83
C ARG A 368 24.01 15.92 6.38
N GLU A 369 24.85 16.28 5.42
CA GLU A 369 24.51 16.33 4.00
C GLU A 369 24.73 15.01 3.26
N GLU A 370 25.50 14.09 3.84
CA GLU A 370 26.06 12.90 3.19
C GLU A 370 25.03 12.07 2.42
N GLY A 371 23.97 11.65 3.10
CA GLY A 371 22.96 10.78 2.49
C GLY A 371 22.28 11.41 1.27
N PHE A 372 22.00 12.72 1.35
CA PHE A 372 21.39 13.47 0.25
C PHE A 372 22.38 13.70 -0.90
N LEU A 373 23.64 14.03 -0.59
CA LEU A 373 24.69 14.25 -1.59
C LEU A 373 24.94 13.00 -2.43
N TRP A 374 25.04 11.84 -1.78
CA TRP A 374 25.23 10.57 -2.47
C TRP A 374 24.04 10.20 -3.35
N LEU A 375 22.83 10.25 -2.80
CA LEU A 375 21.61 9.97 -3.57
C LEU A 375 21.49 10.91 -4.77
N LYS A 376 21.69 12.21 -4.56
CA LYS A 376 21.57 13.20 -5.63
C LYS A 376 22.62 13.01 -6.73
N SER A 377 23.83 12.61 -6.36
CA SER A 377 24.91 12.35 -7.33
C SER A 377 24.64 11.08 -8.14
N LEU A 378 24.05 10.05 -7.53
CA LEU A 378 23.57 8.86 -8.22
C LEU A 378 22.45 9.21 -9.22
N GLU A 379 21.45 9.98 -8.77
CA GLU A 379 20.36 10.44 -9.64
C GLU A 379 20.86 11.28 -10.82
N ASP A 380 21.75 12.25 -10.58
CA ASP A 380 22.28 13.12 -11.62
C ASP A 380 23.12 12.34 -12.65
N THR A 381 23.87 11.33 -12.20
CA THR A 381 24.62 10.43 -13.10
C THR A 381 23.65 9.65 -13.98
N TYR A 382 22.64 9.02 -13.38
CA TYR A 382 21.63 8.26 -14.12
C TYR A 382 20.85 9.13 -15.12
N ILE A 383 20.51 10.36 -14.73
CA ILE A 383 19.85 11.33 -15.61
C ILE A 383 20.77 11.69 -16.79
N ALA A 384 22.03 12.01 -16.54
CA ALA A 384 22.96 12.39 -17.60
C ALA A 384 23.24 11.25 -18.57
N GLU A 385 23.38 10.02 -18.08
CA GLU A 385 23.64 8.85 -18.91
C GLU A 385 22.42 8.48 -19.78
N HIS A 386 21.22 8.45 -19.20
CA HIS A 386 20.06 7.87 -19.89
C HIS A 386 19.13 8.89 -20.55
N VAL A 387 19.00 10.12 -20.03
CA VAL A 387 18.09 11.11 -20.64
C VAL A 387 18.62 11.59 -21.99
N ASP A 388 19.94 11.72 -22.14
CA ASP A 388 20.55 12.11 -23.41
C ASP A 388 20.38 11.01 -24.48
N GLU A 389 20.37 9.73 -24.09
CA GLU A 389 20.00 8.61 -24.98
C GLU A 389 18.54 8.72 -25.45
N PHE A 390 17.59 9.06 -24.57
CA PHE A 390 16.18 9.23 -24.94
C PHE A 390 15.95 10.38 -25.95
N ILE A 391 16.77 11.43 -25.91
CA ILE A 391 16.67 12.57 -26.84
C ILE A 391 17.28 12.23 -28.20
N SER A 392 18.18 11.24 -28.27
CA SER A 392 18.70 10.67 -29.51
C SER A 392 17.66 9.75 -30.18
N SER A 393 16.66 10.34 -30.82
CA SER A 393 15.57 9.58 -31.42
C SER A 393 16.05 8.59 -32.48
N HIS A 394 15.68 7.31 -32.33
CA HIS A 394 15.71 6.36 -33.43
C HIS A 394 14.60 6.74 -34.42
N THR A 395 15.00 7.19 -35.62
CA THR A 395 14.05 7.50 -36.69
C THR A 395 13.68 6.21 -37.41
N TYR A 396 12.44 5.75 -37.22
CA TYR A 396 11.89 4.63 -37.98
C TYR A 396 11.39 5.13 -39.35
N ASP A 397 12.09 4.76 -40.41
CA ASP A 397 11.82 5.19 -41.81
C ASP A 397 10.48 4.68 -42.40
N LYS A 398 9.73 3.83 -41.69
CA LYS A 398 8.50 3.19 -42.21
C LYS A 398 7.35 3.32 -41.22
N LYS A 399 6.15 3.64 -41.75
CA LYS A 399 4.90 3.66 -40.97
C LYS A 399 4.68 2.29 -40.29
N PRO A 400 4.45 2.24 -38.96
CA PRO A 400 4.25 0.98 -38.26
C PRO A 400 2.97 0.27 -38.73
N LEU A 401 3.04 -1.05 -38.82
CA LEU A 401 1.91 -1.93 -39.05
C LEU A 401 1.01 -1.98 -37.79
N SER A 402 1.62 -1.99 -36.61
CA SER A 402 0.90 -1.91 -35.34
C SER A 402 1.64 -1.10 -34.29
N SER A 403 0.87 -0.42 -33.45
CA SER A 403 1.36 0.23 -32.23
C SER A 403 0.77 -0.49 -31.03
N THR A 404 1.60 -0.85 -30.06
CA THR A 404 1.17 -1.62 -28.88
C THR A 404 1.46 -0.90 -27.59
N ILE A 405 0.44 -0.77 -26.76
CA ILE A 405 0.56 -0.18 -25.44
C ILE A 405 0.73 -1.31 -24.44
N PHE A 406 1.92 -1.37 -23.84
CA PHE A 406 2.26 -2.28 -22.76
C PHE A 406 2.16 -1.59 -21.40
N CYS A 407 2.18 -2.39 -20.35
CA CYS A 407 2.36 -1.85 -19.01
C CYS A 407 3.73 -1.17 -18.89
N LEU A 408 3.80 -0.09 -18.11
CA LEU A 408 5.05 0.57 -17.68
C LEU A 408 5.91 -0.28 -16.74
N ASP A 409 5.45 -1.48 -16.39
CA ASP A 409 6.22 -2.43 -15.61
C ASP A 409 7.56 -2.74 -16.31
N VAL A 410 8.66 -2.72 -15.55
CA VAL A 410 10.01 -3.01 -16.05
C VAL A 410 10.10 -4.41 -16.66
N ARG A 411 9.26 -5.36 -16.22
CA ARG A 411 9.13 -6.69 -16.81
C ARG A 411 8.51 -6.67 -18.21
N SER A 412 8.01 -5.55 -18.71
CA SER A 412 7.57 -5.41 -20.10
C SER A 412 8.66 -4.80 -20.99
N GLU A 413 9.82 -4.38 -20.46
CA GLU A 413 10.89 -3.77 -21.27
C GLU A 413 11.41 -4.73 -22.34
N THR A 414 11.84 -5.94 -21.95
CA THR A 414 12.46 -6.89 -22.87
C THR A 414 11.53 -7.23 -24.04
N ILE A 415 10.26 -7.53 -23.76
CA ILE A 415 9.30 -7.88 -24.81
C ILE A 415 9.01 -6.70 -25.74
N ARG A 416 8.99 -5.46 -25.24
CA ARG A 416 8.78 -4.27 -26.05
C ARG A 416 9.90 -4.09 -27.06
N ARG A 417 11.15 -4.17 -26.59
CA ARG A 417 12.33 -4.10 -27.45
C ARG A 417 12.32 -5.20 -28.52
N LYS A 418 12.02 -6.45 -28.14
CA LYS A 418 11.91 -7.57 -29.10
C LYS A 418 10.78 -7.41 -30.11
N VAL A 419 9.65 -6.83 -29.72
CA VAL A 419 8.54 -6.53 -30.65
C VAL A 419 8.96 -5.47 -31.67
N GLU A 420 9.65 -4.42 -31.26
CA GLU A 420 10.17 -3.38 -32.15
C GLU A 420 11.26 -3.91 -33.09
N GLU A 421 12.12 -4.82 -32.61
CA GLU A 421 13.13 -5.52 -33.42
C GLU A 421 12.51 -6.49 -34.45
N ALA A 422 11.35 -7.09 -34.13
CA ALA A 422 10.75 -8.15 -34.95
C ALA A 422 10.12 -7.65 -36.27
N GLY A 423 9.73 -6.37 -36.35
CA GLY A 423 8.98 -5.88 -37.50
C GLY A 423 8.70 -4.38 -37.49
N ALA A 424 7.73 -3.96 -38.29
CA ALA A 424 7.27 -2.56 -38.32
C ALA A 424 6.30 -2.32 -37.17
N HIS A 425 6.80 -2.35 -35.94
CA HIS A 425 6.01 -2.18 -34.73
C HIS A 425 6.56 -1.03 -33.90
N GLU A 426 5.68 -0.37 -33.17
CA GLU A 426 6.04 0.67 -32.20
C GLU A 426 5.39 0.34 -30.86
N THR A 427 6.08 0.59 -29.74
CA THR A 427 5.52 0.34 -28.42
C THR A 427 5.47 1.58 -27.55
N TYR A 428 4.42 1.65 -26.73
CA TYR A 428 4.26 2.68 -25.71
C TYR A 428 4.09 2.04 -24.34
N GLY A 429 4.40 2.80 -23.29
CA GLY A 429 4.16 2.40 -21.90
C GLY A 429 3.01 3.20 -21.28
N ALA A 430 2.09 2.51 -20.61
CA ALA A 430 1.06 3.12 -19.77
C ALA A 430 0.87 2.30 -18.48
N GLY A 431 0.30 2.91 -17.42
CA GLY A 431 -0.08 2.17 -16.23
C GLY A 431 -1.03 1.02 -16.60
N GLY A 432 -0.94 -0.15 -15.94
CA GLY A 432 -1.66 -1.35 -16.41
C GLY A 432 -3.19 -1.23 -16.44
N PHE A 433 -3.79 -0.32 -15.67
CA PHE A 433 -5.23 0.02 -15.74
C PHE A 433 -5.58 0.93 -16.93
N LEU A 434 -4.57 1.34 -17.72
CA LEU A 434 -4.67 2.12 -18.95
C LEU A 434 -5.46 3.44 -18.82
N GLY A 435 -5.46 4.04 -17.62
CA GLY A 435 -6.15 5.29 -17.37
C GLY A 435 -7.67 5.15 -17.17
N ILE A 436 -8.25 3.93 -17.21
CA ILE A 436 -9.68 3.69 -17.00
C ILE A 436 -9.92 2.93 -15.68
N PRO A 437 -10.26 3.61 -14.57
CA PRO A 437 -10.55 2.92 -13.32
C PRO A 437 -11.95 2.27 -13.42
N ILE A 438 -12.01 0.94 -13.33
CA ILE A 438 -13.26 0.19 -13.43
C ILE A 438 -13.45 -0.75 -12.25
N SER A 439 -14.68 -0.85 -11.77
CA SER A 439 -15.12 -1.94 -10.90
C SER A 439 -15.66 -3.06 -11.79
N PHE A 440 -14.97 -4.19 -11.85
CA PHE A 440 -15.29 -5.28 -12.77
C PHE A 440 -16.00 -6.43 -12.06
N ILE A 441 -17.13 -6.86 -12.61
CA ILE A 441 -17.86 -8.04 -12.16
C ILE A 441 -17.84 -9.06 -13.30
N GLU A 442 -17.06 -10.12 -13.09
CA GLU A 442 -16.88 -11.20 -14.07
C GLU A 442 -18.15 -12.05 -14.18
N PHE A 443 -18.46 -12.57 -15.38
CA PHE A 443 -19.75 -13.22 -15.67
C PHE A 443 -20.08 -14.36 -14.69
N ASP A 444 -19.05 -15.05 -14.20
CA ASP A 444 -19.20 -16.24 -13.40
C ASP A 444 -18.89 -16.08 -11.91
N LYS A 445 -18.56 -14.85 -11.49
CA LYS A 445 -18.21 -14.48 -10.13
C LYS A 445 -19.20 -13.45 -9.59
N ALA A 446 -19.45 -13.52 -8.28
CA ALA A 446 -20.34 -12.59 -7.59
C ALA A 446 -19.58 -11.48 -6.84
N HIS A 447 -18.24 -11.47 -6.92
CA HIS A 447 -17.42 -10.44 -6.29
C HIS A 447 -17.00 -9.40 -7.32
N GLU A 448 -17.06 -8.14 -6.89
CA GLU A 448 -16.51 -6.99 -7.59
C GLU A 448 -15.00 -6.94 -7.39
N VAL A 449 -14.27 -6.64 -8.46
CA VAL A 449 -12.82 -6.40 -8.41
C VAL A 449 -12.57 -4.97 -8.88
N ALA A 450 -11.98 -4.15 -8.01
CA ALA A 450 -11.53 -2.81 -8.39
C ALA A 450 -10.24 -2.91 -9.22
N LEU A 451 -10.33 -2.64 -10.52
CA LEU A 451 -9.20 -2.67 -11.46
C LEU A 451 -8.62 -1.26 -11.61
N ALA A 452 -8.09 -0.73 -10.52
CA ALA A 452 -7.48 0.59 -10.42
C ALA A 452 -6.39 0.60 -9.32
N PRO A 453 -5.51 1.60 -9.29
CA PRO A 453 -4.60 1.79 -8.17
C PRO A 453 -5.39 2.01 -6.88
N ALA A 454 -4.87 1.55 -5.74
CA ALA A 454 -5.59 1.64 -4.45
C ALA A 454 -6.02 3.07 -4.04
N VAL A 455 -5.32 4.10 -4.54
CA VAL A 455 -5.66 5.51 -4.29
C VAL A 455 -6.80 6.03 -5.15
N ILE A 456 -7.23 5.28 -6.18
CA ILE A 456 -8.31 5.65 -7.10
C ILE A 456 -9.51 4.75 -6.85
N LYS A 457 -10.62 5.33 -6.41
CA LYS A 457 -11.91 4.64 -6.31
C LYS A 457 -12.61 4.64 -7.67
N PRO A 458 -12.87 3.46 -8.28
CA PRO A 458 -13.65 3.39 -9.50
C PRO A 458 -15.07 3.95 -9.29
N LYS A 459 -15.55 4.74 -10.25
CA LYS A 459 -16.92 5.29 -10.24
C LYS A 459 -17.89 4.50 -11.12
N ASN A 460 -17.35 3.60 -11.95
CA ASN A 460 -18.09 2.92 -12.99
C ASN A 460 -17.94 1.41 -12.84
N ILE A 461 -19.08 0.71 -12.81
CA ILE A 461 -19.16 -0.75 -12.71
C ILE A 461 -19.34 -1.33 -14.11
N VAL A 462 -18.55 -2.35 -14.45
CA VAL A 462 -18.60 -3.05 -15.72
C VAL A 462 -18.90 -4.52 -15.46
N PHE A 463 -20.03 -4.99 -15.97
CA PHE A 463 -20.39 -6.40 -15.96
C PHE A 463 -19.90 -7.08 -17.23
N GLU A 464 -19.38 -8.28 -17.06
CA GLU A 464 -19.19 -9.22 -18.13
C GLU A 464 -20.45 -10.08 -18.34
N ILE A 465 -20.94 -10.11 -19.57
CA ILE A 465 -22.18 -10.78 -19.96
C ILE A 465 -21.90 -11.71 -21.15
N PRO A 466 -22.47 -12.93 -21.19
CA PRO A 466 -22.25 -13.86 -22.28
C PRO A 466 -23.02 -13.41 -23.53
N VAL A 467 -22.40 -13.58 -24.70
CA VAL A 467 -23.03 -13.30 -26.00
C VAL A 467 -23.99 -14.44 -26.40
N GLU A 468 -23.74 -15.67 -25.94
CA GLU A 468 -24.54 -16.86 -26.26
C GLU A 468 -24.88 -17.72 -25.01
N LEU A 469 -26.02 -18.42 -25.04
CA LEU A 469 -26.47 -19.34 -24.00
C LEU A 469 -25.71 -20.69 -24.06
N HIS A 470 -24.67 -20.87 -23.26
CA HIS A 470 -23.89 -22.11 -23.24
C HIS A 470 -24.41 -23.14 -22.22
N LYS A 471 -25.17 -24.14 -22.69
CA LYS A 471 -25.62 -25.29 -21.89
C LYS A 471 -24.47 -26.12 -21.30
N GLU A 472 -23.35 -26.25 -22.02
CA GLU A 472 -22.20 -27.05 -21.58
C GLU A 472 -21.47 -26.43 -20.37
N TYR A 473 -21.28 -25.10 -20.38
CA TYR A 473 -20.67 -24.35 -19.27
C TYR A 473 -21.48 -24.52 -17.97
N ASN A 474 -22.82 -24.43 -18.06
CA ASN A 474 -23.72 -24.62 -16.91
C ASN A 474 -23.64 -26.04 -16.32
N SER A 475 -23.48 -27.07 -17.17
CA SER A 475 -23.37 -28.46 -16.71
C SER A 475 -22.08 -28.73 -15.93
N LYS A 476 -20.93 -28.27 -16.43
CA LYS A 476 -19.61 -28.44 -15.79
C LYS A 476 -19.46 -27.57 -14.53
N LYS A 477 -20.02 -26.34 -14.52
CA LYS A 477 -20.06 -25.47 -13.34
C LYS A 477 -20.99 -26.01 -12.24
N GLY A 478 -22.09 -26.66 -12.62
CA GLY A 478 -23.02 -27.30 -11.69
C GLY A 478 -22.32 -28.30 -10.76
N ILE A 479 -21.42 -29.11 -11.31
CA ILE A 479 -20.60 -30.07 -10.54
C ILE A 479 -19.74 -29.34 -9.50
N ALA A 480 -19.03 -28.27 -9.89
CA ALA A 480 -18.19 -27.49 -8.98
C ALA A 480 -18.99 -26.77 -7.88
N LYS A 481 -20.18 -26.26 -8.22
CA LYS A 481 -21.07 -25.58 -7.26
C LYS A 481 -21.64 -26.57 -6.23
N THR A 482 -21.96 -27.79 -6.65
CA THR A 482 -22.36 -28.88 -5.73
C THR A 482 -21.23 -29.23 -4.76
N THR A 483 -19.98 -29.34 -5.23
CA THR A 483 -18.83 -29.59 -4.35
C THR A 483 -18.60 -28.44 -3.35
N LYS A 484 -18.74 -27.18 -3.79
CA LYS A 484 -18.58 -26.00 -2.92
C LYS A 484 -19.69 -25.89 -1.87
N LYS A 485 -20.93 -26.22 -2.23
CA LYS A 485 -22.06 -26.23 -1.31
C LYS A 485 -21.92 -27.33 -0.26
N VAL A 486 -21.52 -28.53 -0.67
CA VAL A 486 -21.18 -29.62 0.27
C VAL A 486 -20.06 -29.18 1.23
N LEU A 487 -19.01 -28.51 0.73
CA LEU A 487 -17.92 -27.98 1.58
C LEU A 487 -18.38 -26.92 2.58
N SER A 488 -19.28 -26.02 2.15
CA SER A 488 -19.91 -24.98 2.98
C SER A 488 -20.75 -25.58 4.10
N ASP A 489 -21.64 -26.50 3.75
CA ASP A 489 -22.57 -27.10 4.71
C ASP A 489 -21.84 -27.96 5.75
N LEU A 490 -20.69 -28.54 5.37
CA LEU A 490 -19.80 -29.30 6.24
C LEU A 490 -18.96 -28.41 7.19
N LYS A 491 -18.64 -27.16 6.84
CA LYS A 491 -17.90 -26.23 7.73
C LYS A 491 -18.68 -25.86 9.01
N ASN A 492 -20.01 -25.92 8.96
CA ASN A 492 -20.88 -25.53 10.06
C ASN A 492 -21.04 -26.63 11.13
N ASN A 493 -20.31 -27.74 11.04
CA ASN A 493 -20.34 -28.81 12.03
C ASN A 493 -18.93 -29.08 12.59
N PRO A 494 -18.74 -29.04 13.93
CA PRO A 494 -17.44 -29.07 14.60
C PRO A 494 -16.61 -30.35 14.38
N TYR A 495 -17.21 -31.48 14.00
CA TYR A 495 -16.49 -32.75 13.79
C TYR A 495 -16.05 -32.97 12.33
N THR A 496 -16.58 -32.19 11.42
CA THR A 496 -16.43 -32.34 9.98
C THR A 496 -15.06 -31.95 9.41
N PRO A 497 -14.33 -30.95 9.96
CA PRO A 497 -13.00 -30.59 9.46
C PRO A 497 -12.02 -31.77 9.44
N TYR A 498 -12.06 -32.64 10.45
CA TYR A 498 -11.17 -33.81 10.55
C TYR A 498 -11.42 -34.84 9.45
N ILE A 499 -12.68 -35.22 9.22
CA ILE A 499 -13.06 -36.18 8.15
C ILE A 499 -12.87 -35.56 6.75
N MET A 500 -13.09 -34.25 6.63
CA MET A 500 -12.96 -33.52 5.37
C MET A 500 -11.51 -33.45 4.87
N VAL A 501 -10.56 -33.15 5.77
CA VAL A 501 -9.14 -33.08 5.42
C VAL A 501 -8.64 -34.44 4.93
N GLU A 502 -9.06 -35.54 5.55
CA GLU A 502 -8.67 -36.88 5.11
C GLU A 502 -9.32 -37.28 3.78
N ALA A 503 -10.64 -37.10 3.60
CA ALA A 503 -11.34 -37.55 2.40
C ALA A 503 -11.05 -36.69 1.14
N ILE A 504 -11.00 -35.36 1.29
CA ILE A 504 -10.76 -34.44 0.18
C ILE A 504 -9.26 -34.23 -0.05
N GLY A 505 -8.45 -34.34 1.01
CA GLY A 505 -6.99 -34.21 0.94
C GLY A 505 -6.37 -35.19 -0.04
N TRP A 506 -6.85 -36.43 -0.15
CA TRP A 506 -6.38 -37.39 -1.15
C TRP A 506 -6.64 -36.94 -2.61
N MET A 507 -7.77 -36.29 -2.88
CA MET A 507 -8.06 -35.75 -4.23
C MET A 507 -7.12 -34.59 -4.58
N PHE A 508 -6.85 -33.69 -3.63
CA PHE A 508 -5.84 -32.67 -3.80
C PHE A 508 -4.43 -33.27 -3.87
N GLY A 509 -4.16 -34.32 -3.11
CA GLY A 509 -2.90 -35.05 -3.06
C GLY A 509 -2.53 -35.66 -4.41
N ILE A 510 -3.48 -36.26 -5.13
CA ILE A 510 -3.24 -36.74 -6.51
C ILE A 510 -2.86 -35.59 -7.44
N LYS A 511 -3.54 -34.44 -7.33
CA LYS A 511 -3.24 -33.26 -8.14
C LYS A 511 -1.89 -32.65 -7.78
N ILE A 512 -1.55 -32.55 -6.49
CA ILE A 512 -0.27 -32.04 -6.00
C ILE A 512 0.85 -32.99 -6.42
N PHE A 513 0.74 -34.28 -6.14
CA PHE A 513 1.69 -35.31 -6.58
C PHE A 513 1.91 -35.25 -8.09
N GLY A 514 0.81 -35.17 -8.86
CA GLY A 514 0.87 -35.00 -10.31
C GLY A 514 1.55 -33.70 -10.73
N LYS A 515 1.33 -32.58 -10.03
CA LYS A 515 1.99 -31.29 -10.31
C LYS A 515 3.48 -31.34 -9.97
N THR A 516 3.86 -32.00 -8.87
CA THR A 516 5.25 -32.11 -8.41
C THR A 516 6.09 -33.01 -9.30
N PHE A 517 5.58 -34.19 -9.67
CA PHE A 517 6.37 -35.18 -10.40
C PHE A 517 6.13 -35.19 -11.92
N PHE A 518 4.95 -34.72 -12.38
CA PHE A 518 4.57 -34.76 -13.80
C PHE A 518 3.82 -33.50 -14.26
N PRO A 519 4.37 -32.29 -14.04
CA PRO A 519 3.65 -31.01 -14.19
C PRO A 519 2.97 -30.84 -15.55
N GLN A 520 3.69 -31.10 -16.65
CA GLN A 520 3.14 -30.92 -18.01
C GLN A 520 2.00 -31.90 -18.33
N LYS A 521 2.11 -33.17 -17.90
CA LYS A 521 1.08 -34.20 -18.12
C LYS A 521 -0.17 -33.90 -17.29
N THR A 522 0.04 -33.51 -16.03
CA THR A 522 -1.02 -33.12 -15.11
C THR A 522 -1.73 -31.86 -15.62
N LYS A 523 -1.01 -30.84 -16.09
CA LYS A 523 -1.59 -29.64 -16.72
C LYS A 523 -2.49 -30.01 -17.90
N LYS A 524 -1.99 -30.81 -18.86
CA LYS A 524 -2.79 -31.29 -20.01
C LYS A 524 -4.04 -32.09 -19.62
N LEU A 525 -3.96 -32.92 -18.57
CA LEU A 525 -5.09 -33.72 -18.10
C LEU A 525 -6.19 -32.84 -17.48
N PHE A 526 -5.80 -31.93 -16.59
CA PHE A 526 -6.74 -31.08 -15.86
C PHE A 526 -7.25 -29.88 -16.68
N ASP A 527 -6.49 -29.36 -17.65
CA ASP A 527 -6.95 -28.28 -18.53
C ASP A 527 -8.14 -28.73 -19.40
N LYS A 528 -8.22 -30.02 -19.78
CA LYS A 528 -9.40 -30.58 -20.46
C LYS A 528 -10.66 -30.62 -19.57
N MET A 529 -10.48 -30.60 -18.25
CA MET A 529 -11.58 -30.62 -17.28
C MET A 529 -12.04 -29.21 -16.88
N LYS A 530 -11.23 -28.17 -17.13
CA LYS A 530 -11.62 -26.79 -16.85
C LYS A 530 -12.74 -26.35 -17.82
N PRO A 531 -13.84 -25.75 -17.31
CA PRO A 531 -14.86 -25.19 -18.18
C PRO A 531 -14.29 -23.99 -18.95
N GLN A 532 -14.36 -24.02 -20.28
CA GLN A 532 -14.05 -22.84 -21.09
C GLN A 532 -15.18 -21.82 -20.94
N LYS A 533 -14.80 -20.56 -20.70
CA LYS A 533 -15.76 -19.47 -20.62
C LYS A 533 -16.44 -19.25 -21.97
N PRO A 534 -17.75 -18.96 -21.97
CA PRO A 534 -18.44 -18.57 -23.19
C PRO A 534 -17.85 -17.26 -23.73
N LYS A 535 -18.14 -16.92 -24.97
CA LYS A 535 -17.81 -15.60 -25.50
C LYS A 535 -18.59 -14.53 -24.73
N THR A 536 -17.91 -13.47 -24.30
CA THR A 536 -18.48 -12.41 -23.45
C THR A 536 -18.31 -11.02 -24.02
N THR A 537 -19.19 -10.10 -23.59
CA THR A 537 -19.16 -8.67 -23.86
C THR A 537 -19.38 -7.88 -22.57
N TYR A 538 -19.15 -6.56 -22.60
CA TYR A 538 -19.17 -5.68 -21.42
C TYR A 538 -20.32 -4.67 -21.44
N THR A 539 -20.87 -4.36 -20.27
CA THR A 539 -21.87 -3.28 -20.08
C THR A 539 -21.19 -1.91 -20.06
N LEU A 540 -20.80 -1.40 -21.23
CA LEU A 540 -20.02 -0.17 -21.33
C LEU A 540 -20.84 1.11 -21.39
N ASN A 541 -22.13 1.04 -21.72
CA ASN A 541 -22.98 2.22 -21.80
C ASN A 541 -23.70 2.46 -20.47
N LYS A 542 -23.76 3.73 -20.05
CA LYS A 542 -24.52 4.16 -18.89
C LYS A 542 -26.00 3.79 -19.06
N LEU A 543 -26.60 3.21 -18.02
CA LEU A 543 -28.05 3.00 -17.97
C LEU A 543 -28.77 4.35 -17.89
N SER A 544 -29.88 4.49 -18.60
CA SER A 544 -30.77 5.64 -18.46
C SER A 544 -31.56 5.59 -17.14
N SER A 545 -32.02 6.75 -16.66
CA SER A 545 -32.84 6.82 -15.44
C SER A 545 -34.08 5.92 -15.50
N ASP A 546 -34.70 5.81 -16.67
CA ASP A 546 -35.87 4.96 -16.89
C ASP A 546 -35.54 3.46 -16.84
N GLU A 547 -34.38 3.06 -17.37
CA GLU A 547 -33.88 1.69 -17.27
C GLU A 547 -33.53 1.32 -15.83
N ILE A 548 -32.85 2.21 -15.10
CA ILE A 548 -32.53 2.03 -13.68
C ILE A 548 -33.81 1.82 -12.90
N GLU A 549 -34.79 2.72 -13.02
CA GLU A 549 -36.09 2.61 -12.32
C GLU A 549 -36.77 1.27 -12.63
N LYS A 550 -36.77 0.85 -13.90
CA LYS A 550 -37.34 -0.42 -14.33
C LYS A 550 -36.61 -1.63 -13.74
N TYR A 551 -35.29 -1.62 -13.66
CA TYR A 551 -34.50 -2.72 -13.12
C TYR A 551 -34.63 -2.83 -11.60
N VAL A 552 -34.52 -1.72 -10.87
CA VAL A 552 -34.70 -1.72 -9.41
C VAL A 552 -36.11 -2.17 -9.06
N LYS A 553 -37.15 -1.63 -9.71
CA LYS A 553 -38.53 -2.08 -9.53
C LYS A 553 -38.68 -3.59 -9.75
N ARG A 554 -38.05 -4.14 -10.79
CA ARG A 554 -38.11 -5.58 -11.08
C ARG A 554 -37.39 -6.42 -10.02
N LEU A 555 -36.26 -5.94 -9.48
CA LEU A 555 -35.53 -6.59 -8.40
C LEU A 555 -36.42 -6.75 -7.17
N TYR A 556 -37.01 -5.67 -6.66
CA TYR A 556 -37.86 -5.75 -5.47
C TYR A 556 -39.13 -6.56 -5.68
N ILE A 557 -39.78 -6.45 -6.84
CA ILE A 557 -40.94 -7.31 -7.16
C ILE A 557 -40.56 -8.79 -7.12
N ASN A 558 -39.35 -9.15 -7.58
CA ASN A 558 -38.86 -10.51 -7.52
C ASN A 558 -38.51 -10.94 -6.10
N ILE A 559 -37.82 -10.11 -5.32
CA ILE A 559 -37.51 -10.39 -3.90
C ILE A 559 -38.80 -10.64 -3.12
N ILE A 560 -39.76 -9.72 -3.21
CA ILE A 560 -41.07 -9.85 -2.55
C ILE A 560 -41.75 -11.15 -2.99
N ARG A 561 -41.77 -11.44 -4.29
CA ARG A 561 -42.37 -12.69 -4.79
C ARG A 561 -41.65 -13.93 -4.23
N GLU A 562 -40.33 -13.94 -4.25
CA GLU A 562 -39.52 -15.08 -3.80
C GLU A 562 -39.69 -15.31 -2.30
N VAL A 563 -39.64 -14.26 -1.48
CA VAL A 563 -39.88 -14.34 -0.04
C VAL A 563 -41.29 -14.83 0.26
N LEU A 564 -42.31 -14.27 -0.41
CA LEU A 564 -43.69 -14.71 -0.22
C LEU A 564 -43.91 -16.16 -0.67
N THR A 565 -43.23 -16.64 -1.71
CA THR A 565 -43.37 -18.03 -2.19
C THR A 565 -42.58 -19.05 -1.37
N THR A 566 -41.47 -18.64 -0.74
CA THR A 566 -40.63 -19.56 0.05
C THR A 566 -40.92 -19.53 1.54
N GLN A 567 -41.48 -18.44 2.07
CA GLN A 567 -41.65 -18.22 3.51
C GLN A 567 -43.09 -17.86 3.92
N SER A 568 -44.04 -17.89 2.99
CA SER A 568 -45.47 -17.72 3.26
C SER A 568 -46.30 -18.65 2.36
N ASP A 569 -47.49 -19.03 2.81
CA ASP A 569 -48.49 -19.70 1.95
C ASP A 569 -49.31 -18.68 1.14
N THR A 570 -48.94 -17.40 1.18
CA THR A 570 -49.70 -16.30 0.60
C THR A 570 -49.35 -16.13 -0.88
N ILE A 571 -50.27 -16.52 -1.76
CA ILE A 571 -50.15 -16.34 -3.22
C ILE A 571 -50.79 -15.00 -3.58
N LEU A 572 -49.96 -13.97 -3.79
CA LEU A 572 -50.41 -12.68 -4.33
C LEU A 572 -50.29 -12.62 -5.84
N ASP A 573 -51.25 -11.96 -6.49
CA ASP A 573 -51.15 -11.66 -7.91
C ASP A 573 -50.11 -10.55 -8.20
N LYS A 574 -49.81 -10.31 -9.49
CA LYS A 574 -48.82 -9.27 -9.87
C LYS A 574 -49.24 -7.86 -9.45
N VAL A 575 -50.54 -7.58 -9.36
CA VAL A 575 -51.08 -6.25 -9.01
C VAL A 575 -50.97 -6.02 -7.51
N GLU A 576 -51.22 -7.05 -6.70
CA GLU A 576 -51.10 -7.03 -5.26
C GLU A 576 -49.64 -6.92 -4.80
N ILE A 577 -48.72 -7.65 -5.43
CA ILE A 577 -47.27 -7.50 -5.20
C ILE A 577 -46.83 -6.06 -5.52
N HIS A 578 -47.38 -5.46 -6.58
CA HIS A 578 -47.04 -4.10 -6.95
C HIS A 578 -47.53 -3.09 -5.90
N LYS A 579 -48.76 -3.23 -5.41
CA LYS A 579 -49.32 -2.38 -4.33
C LYS A 579 -48.55 -2.54 -3.02
N LEU A 580 -48.12 -3.75 -2.69
CA LEU A 580 -47.29 -4.01 -1.51
C LEU A 580 -45.93 -3.32 -1.62
N TRP A 581 -45.29 -3.40 -2.78
CA TRP A 581 -44.05 -2.66 -3.04
C TRP A 581 -44.25 -1.15 -2.91
N GLU A 582 -45.33 -0.60 -3.47
CA GLU A 582 -45.65 0.83 -3.33
C GLU A 582 -45.84 1.25 -1.85
N HIS A 583 -46.46 0.38 -1.05
CA HIS A 583 -46.59 0.61 0.39
C HIS A 583 -45.24 0.59 1.12
N LEU A 584 -44.39 -0.40 0.83
CA LEU A 584 -43.10 -0.55 1.52
C LEU A 584 -42.10 0.56 1.17
N ILE A 585 -42.11 1.05 -0.06
CA ILE A 585 -41.09 1.98 -0.57
C ILE A 585 -41.54 3.45 -0.56
N PHE A 586 -42.83 3.75 -0.75
CA PHE A 586 -43.32 5.13 -0.85
C PHE A 586 -44.35 5.50 0.22
N ASP A 587 -44.66 4.58 1.12
CA ASP A 587 -45.66 4.74 2.18
C ASP A 587 -47.04 5.18 1.69
N GLN A 588 -47.40 4.86 0.43
CA GLN A 588 -48.53 5.52 -0.22
C GLN A 588 -49.93 4.96 0.14
N ARG A 589 -50.08 3.82 0.82
CA ARG A 589 -51.39 3.25 1.23
C ARG A 589 -51.26 2.23 2.36
N HIS A 590 -52.21 2.16 3.30
CA HIS A 590 -52.33 1.00 4.20
C HIS A 590 -52.61 -0.28 3.40
N TYR A 591 -51.63 -1.20 3.37
CA TYR A 591 -51.77 -2.52 2.76
C TYR A 591 -52.06 -3.54 3.86
N THR A 592 -53.24 -4.18 3.84
CA THR A 592 -53.76 -5.01 4.95
C THR A 592 -53.82 -6.51 4.67
N SER A 593 -53.40 -6.97 3.49
CA SER A 593 -53.51 -8.38 3.09
C SER A 593 -52.32 -9.26 3.49
N ILE A 594 -51.34 -8.72 4.22
CA ILE A 594 -50.19 -9.47 4.75
C ILE A 594 -50.04 -9.20 6.25
N SER A 595 -49.55 -10.20 7.01
CA SER A 595 -49.28 -10.08 8.44
C SER A 595 -48.21 -9.02 8.75
N THR A 596 -48.34 -8.35 9.90
CA THR A 596 -47.36 -7.37 10.38
C THR A 596 -45.95 -7.95 10.50
N GLU A 597 -45.84 -9.21 10.94
CA GLU A 597 -44.57 -9.94 11.05
C GLU A 597 -43.86 -10.09 9.69
N MET A 598 -44.61 -10.40 8.61
CA MET A 598 -44.03 -10.53 7.27
C MET A 598 -43.65 -9.16 6.68
N LEU A 599 -44.40 -8.10 6.99
CA LEU A 599 -44.04 -6.73 6.62
C LEU A 599 -42.74 -6.30 7.30
N GLU A 600 -42.58 -6.56 8.59
CA GLU A 600 -41.34 -6.32 9.32
C GLU A 600 -40.18 -7.15 8.77
N LYS A 601 -40.43 -8.42 8.44
CA LYS A 601 -39.41 -9.29 7.82
C LYS A 601 -38.95 -8.76 6.47
N LEU A 602 -39.86 -8.33 5.60
CA LEU A 602 -39.51 -7.72 4.31
C LEU A 602 -38.68 -6.44 4.50
N LYS A 603 -39.03 -5.60 5.48
CA LYS A 603 -38.29 -4.36 5.76
C LYS A 603 -36.90 -4.62 6.36
N TYR A 604 -36.81 -5.42 7.42
CA TYR A 604 -35.60 -5.53 8.22
C TYR A 604 -34.70 -6.70 7.81
N ALA A 605 -35.25 -7.84 7.38
CA ALA A 605 -34.45 -9.01 7.01
C ALA A 605 -34.09 -9.04 5.51
N TYR A 606 -34.91 -8.40 4.66
CA TYR A 606 -34.70 -8.35 3.21
C TYR A 606 -34.48 -6.94 2.66
N HIS A 607 -34.34 -5.96 3.55
CA HIS A 607 -34.04 -4.56 3.22
C HIS A 607 -34.98 -3.93 2.19
N VAL A 608 -36.27 -4.31 2.18
CA VAL A 608 -37.27 -3.68 1.30
C VAL A 608 -37.71 -2.35 1.93
N THR A 609 -36.82 -1.35 1.88
CA THR A 609 -37.03 -0.01 2.46
C THR A 609 -36.74 1.09 1.43
N PRO A 610 -37.24 2.33 1.64
CA PRO A 610 -36.95 3.46 0.76
C PRO A 610 -35.45 3.75 0.64
N GLU A 611 -34.69 3.59 1.72
CA GLU A 611 -33.25 3.83 1.77
C GLU A 611 -32.48 2.84 0.90
N ASP A 612 -32.77 1.54 1.02
CA ASP A 612 -32.14 0.52 0.16
C ASP A 612 -32.60 0.72 -1.30
N TYR A 613 -33.86 1.08 -1.55
CA TYR A 613 -34.35 1.35 -2.91
C TYR A 613 -33.52 2.44 -3.60
N GLN A 614 -33.25 3.54 -2.88
CA GLN A 614 -32.41 4.62 -3.38
C GLN A 614 -30.95 4.18 -3.54
N LEU A 615 -30.41 3.40 -2.59
CA LEU A 615 -29.06 2.83 -2.67
C LEU A 615 -28.88 1.93 -3.91
N GLN A 616 -29.85 1.07 -4.21
CA GLN A 616 -29.80 0.21 -5.41
C GLN A 616 -29.87 1.03 -6.70
N LYS A 617 -30.62 2.14 -6.71
CA LYS A 617 -30.64 3.07 -7.85
C LYS A 617 -29.28 3.72 -8.05
N GLU A 618 -28.64 4.16 -6.97
CA GLU A 618 -27.29 4.74 -7.01
C GLU A 618 -26.25 3.74 -7.50
N LYS A 619 -26.30 2.49 -7.01
CA LYS A 619 -25.45 1.40 -7.49
C LYS A 619 -25.65 1.10 -8.98
N LEU A 620 -26.89 1.00 -9.45
CA LEU A 620 -27.17 0.81 -10.88
C LEU A 620 -26.78 2.02 -11.72
N ALA A 621 -26.85 3.23 -11.16
CA ALA A 621 -26.35 4.42 -11.83
C ALA A 621 -24.83 4.36 -12.04
N MET A 622 -24.07 3.60 -11.26
CA MET A 622 -22.63 3.38 -11.51
C MET A 622 -22.36 2.50 -12.73
N VAL A 623 -23.35 1.77 -13.27
CA VAL A 623 -23.10 0.79 -14.35
C VAL A 623 -22.78 1.47 -15.68
N GLY A 624 -21.65 1.11 -16.27
CA GLY A 624 -21.18 1.61 -17.56
C GLY A 624 -20.74 3.07 -17.54
N PHE A 625 -20.45 3.60 -18.72
CA PHE A 625 -19.89 4.93 -18.95
C PHE A 625 -20.82 5.77 -19.83
N THR A 626 -20.91 7.05 -19.50
CA THR A 626 -21.48 8.05 -20.40
C THR A 626 -20.61 8.20 -21.65
N SER A 627 -21.17 8.70 -22.74
CA SER A 627 -20.42 8.90 -23.98
C SER A 627 -19.25 9.87 -23.79
N ASP A 628 -19.39 10.87 -22.92
CA ASP A 628 -18.33 11.86 -22.67
C ASP A 628 -17.22 11.29 -21.78
N GLU A 629 -17.54 10.45 -20.79
CA GLU A 629 -16.54 9.68 -20.04
C GLU A 629 -15.75 8.74 -20.97
N GLN A 630 -16.45 8.02 -21.87
CA GLN A 630 -15.81 7.14 -22.86
C GLN A 630 -14.80 7.90 -23.73
N VAL A 631 -15.17 9.07 -24.24
CA VAL A 631 -14.27 9.94 -25.02
C VAL A 631 -13.11 10.43 -24.17
N MET A 632 -13.39 10.90 -22.94
CA MET A 632 -12.37 11.42 -22.02
C MET A 632 -11.29 10.37 -21.71
N TYR A 633 -11.66 9.13 -21.42
CA TYR A 633 -10.67 8.09 -21.10
C TYR A 633 -9.77 7.75 -22.28
N ILE A 634 -10.34 7.61 -23.49
CA ILE A 634 -9.54 7.36 -24.71
C ILE A 634 -8.65 8.56 -25.04
N GLU A 635 -9.20 9.77 -25.00
CA GLU A 635 -8.45 11.00 -25.26
C GLU A 635 -7.26 11.14 -24.31
N ASN A 636 -7.50 10.97 -23.00
CA ASN A 636 -6.45 11.08 -21.99
C ASN A 636 -5.35 10.05 -22.21
N LEU A 637 -5.71 8.79 -22.48
CA LEU A 637 -4.73 7.74 -22.74
C LEU A 637 -3.90 8.04 -24.01
N LEU A 638 -4.55 8.38 -25.12
CA LEU A 638 -3.86 8.67 -26.38
C LEU A 638 -2.96 9.90 -26.29
N LYS A 639 -3.39 10.95 -25.58
CA LYS A 639 -2.54 12.13 -25.29
C LYS A 639 -1.38 11.80 -24.37
N LEU A 640 -1.61 10.99 -23.34
CA LEU A 640 -0.57 10.57 -22.39
C LEU A 640 0.59 9.85 -23.10
N ILE A 641 0.28 8.94 -24.02
CA ILE A 641 1.29 8.19 -24.76
C ILE A 641 1.80 8.90 -26.03
N GLY A 642 1.20 10.03 -26.40
CA GLY A 642 1.56 10.79 -27.60
C GLY A 642 1.00 10.27 -28.94
N LEU A 643 0.21 9.18 -28.94
CA LEU A 643 -0.42 8.62 -30.14
C LEU A 643 -1.71 9.38 -30.50
N VAL A 644 -1.54 10.60 -31.00
CA VAL A 644 -2.66 11.49 -31.38
C VAL A 644 -2.80 11.69 -32.90
N LYS A 645 -1.83 11.18 -33.67
CA LYS A 645 -1.76 11.26 -35.14
C LYS A 645 -1.07 10.01 -35.70
N ASP A 646 -1.05 9.89 -37.02
CA ASP A 646 -0.29 8.86 -37.76
C ASP A 646 -0.64 7.41 -37.37
N PHE A 647 -1.89 7.18 -36.96
CA PHE A 647 -2.37 5.88 -36.49
C PHE A 647 -2.01 4.72 -37.46
N PRO A 648 -1.48 3.60 -36.92
CA PRO A 648 -1.21 2.39 -37.69
C PRO A 648 -2.53 1.67 -38.04
N LYS A 649 -2.42 0.59 -38.81
CA LYS A 649 -3.57 -0.26 -39.12
C LYS A 649 -4.16 -0.94 -37.87
N PHE A 650 -3.29 -1.36 -36.95
CA PHE A 650 -3.68 -2.02 -35.70
C PHE A 650 -3.13 -1.28 -34.48
N VAL A 651 -3.98 -0.97 -33.52
CA VAL A 651 -3.57 -0.47 -32.21
C VAL A 651 -3.88 -1.53 -31.17
N VAL A 652 -2.89 -2.00 -30.45
CA VAL A 652 -3.06 -3.08 -29.46
C VAL A 652 -2.99 -2.49 -28.06
N PHE A 653 -4.03 -2.70 -27.26
CA PHE A 653 -3.98 -2.41 -25.82
C PHE A 653 -3.66 -3.71 -25.09
N SER A 654 -2.43 -3.85 -24.59
CA SER A 654 -2.02 -5.03 -23.85
C SER A 654 -2.31 -4.85 -22.37
N GLY A 655 -3.22 -5.66 -21.85
CA GLY A 655 -3.33 -5.91 -20.43
C GLY A 655 -2.06 -6.58 -19.88
N HIS A 656 -1.90 -6.50 -18.57
CA HIS A 656 -0.84 -7.10 -17.79
C HIS A 656 -1.46 -8.17 -16.89
N GLY A 657 -0.86 -9.35 -16.85
CA GLY A 657 -1.11 -10.34 -15.80
C GLY A 657 0.13 -11.18 -15.53
N SER A 658 0.04 -12.04 -14.53
CA SER A 658 1.02 -13.08 -14.28
C SER A 658 0.32 -14.44 -14.22
N VAL A 659 1.12 -15.50 -14.30
CA VAL A 659 0.66 -16.85 -13.98
C VAL A 659 1.62 -17.42 -12.94
N SER A 660 1.06 -17.90 -11.85
CA SER A 660 1.80 -18.60 -10.79
C SER A 660 1.08 -19.89 -10.39
N ASP A 661 1.84 -20.88 -9.95
CA ASP A 661 1.30 -22.12 -9.40
C ASP A 661 1.42 -22.10 -7.89
N ASN A 662 0.29 -22.18 -7.18
CA ASN A 662 0.23 -22.34 -5.72
C ASN A 662 0.87 -21.19 -4.91
N ASN A 663 0.69 -19.94 -5.35
CA ASN A 663 1.30 -18.79 -4.70
C ASN A 663 0.25 -17.96 -3.93
N PRO A 664 0.33 -17.88 -2.58
CA PRO A 664 -0.48 -16.92 -1.81
C PRO A 664 -0.15 -15.45 -2.16
N PHE A 665 0.97 -15.19 -2.87
CA PHE A 665 1.40 -13.88 -3.35
C PHE A 665 1.14 -13.64 -4.84
N GLU A 666 0.19 -14.35 -5.48
CA GLU A 666 -0.18 -14.13 -6.90
C GLU A 666 -0.44 -12.64 -7.20
N SER A 667 -1.12 -11.94 -6.30
CA SER A 667 -1.40 -10.50 -6.43
C SER A 667 -0.16 -9.60 -6.47
N ALA A 668 0.98 -10.05 -5.92
CA ALA A 668 2.25 -9.32 -5.96
C ALA A 668 2.94 -9.42 -7.32
N LEU A 669 2.63 -10.46 -8.11
CA LEU A 669 3.16 -10.66 -9.46
C LEU A 669 2.24 -10.07 -10.53
N ASP A 670 0.96 -9.94 -10.23
CA ASP A 670 -0.02 -9.25 -11.06
C ASP A 670 0.18 -7.73 -11.09
N CYS A 671 -0.69 -7.02 -11.79
CA CYS A 671 -0.52 -5.59 -12.00
C CYS A 671 -0.86 -4.80 -10.72
N GLY A 672 0.16 -4.21 -10.09
CA GLY A 672 -0.02 -3.30 -8.95
C GLY A 672 -0.89 -2.08 -9.26
N ALA A 673 -0.88 -1.60 -10.52
CA ALA A 673 -1.74 -0.51 -10.96
C ALA A 673 -3.22 -0.90 -11.13
N CYS A 674 -3.54 -2.20 -11.07
CA CYS A 674 -4.89 -2.75 -11.06
C CYS A 674 -5.23 -3.42 -9.72
N GLY A 675 -4.59 -2.98 -8.63
CA GLY A 675 -4.86 -3.51 -7.30
C GLY A 675 -4.36 -4.94 -7.09
N GLY A 676 -3.32 -5.37 -7.82
CA GLY A 676 -2.82 -6.75 -7.79
C GLY A 676 -3.72 -7.73 -8.53
N SER A 677 -4.43 -7.25 -9.56
CA SER A 677 -5.28 -8.06 -10.45
C SER A 677 -4.84 -7.94 -11.91
N ILE A 678 -5.29 -8.87 -12.75
CA ILE A 678 -5.05 -8.85 -14.19
C ILE A 678 -5.80 -7.69 -14.88
N SER A 679 -5.17 -7.02 -15.86
CA SER A 679 -5.73 -5.81 -16.47
C SER A 679 -6.37 -5.98 -17.85
N LEU A 680 -6.55 -7.24 -18.31
CA LEU A 680 -7.26 -7.54 -19.55
C LEU A 680 -8.67 -6.91 -19.62
N PRO A 681 -9.48 -6.85 -18.54
CA PRO A 681 -10.78 -6.19 -18.61
C PRO A 681 -10.68 -4.70 -18.95
N ASN A 682 -9.69 -3.98 -18.43
CA ASN A 682 -9.45 -2.57 -18.80
C ASN A 682 -9.10 -2.45 -20.29
N ALA A 683 -8.20 -3.30 -20.78
CA ALA A 683 -7.78 -3.32 -22.19
C ALA A 683 -8.96 -3.62 -23.13
N ARG A 684 -9.76 -4.66 -22.83
CA ARG A 684 -10.97 -5.00 -23.60
C ARG A 684 -11.98 -3.86 -23.60
N ALA A 685 -12.26 -3.26 -22.44
CA ALA A 685 -13.19 -2.13 -22.32
C ALA A 685 -12.77 -0.96 -23.20
N LEU A 686 -11.49 -0.57 -23.16
CA LEU A 686 -10.98 0.53 -23.98
C LEU A 686 -11.00 0.22 -25.48
N CYS A 687 -10.61 -1.00 -25.89
CA CYS A 687 -10.69 -1.39 -27.30
C CYS A 687 -12.14 -1.37 -27.82
N MET A 688 -13.09 -1.86 -27.03
CA MET A 688 -14.52 -1.79 -27.35
C MET A 688 -15.00 -0.34 -27.48
N ILE A 689 -14.58 0.56 -26.58
CA ILE A 689 -14.92 1.99 -26.65
C ILE A 689 -14.29 2.64 -27.88
N ALA A 690 -12.99 2.42 -28.13
CA ALA A 690 -12.23 3.03 -29.22
C ALA A 690 -12.72 2.60 -30.62
N ASN A 691 -13.34 1.43 -30.73
CA ASN A 691 -13.90 0.94 -31.99
C ASN A 691 -15.32 1.45 -32.29
N LYS A 692 -15.98 2.17 -31.35
CA LYS A 692 -17.32 2.74 -31.59
C LYS A 692 -17.25 3.95 -32.54
N PRO A 693 -18.02 3.96 -33.64
CA PRO A 693 -18.05 5.09 -34.58
C PRO A 693 -18.43 6.42 -33.91
N GLU A 694 -19.43 6.41 -33.03
CA GLU A 694 -19.91 7.61 -32.33
C GLU A 694 -18.86 8.22 -31.39
N ILE A 695 -17.97 7.40 -30.83
CA ILE A 695 -16.86 7.87 -29.98
C ILE A 695 -15.74 8.46 -30.85
N ARG A 696 -15.44 7.85 -32.00
CA ARG A 696 -14.44 8.36 -32.95
C ARG A 696 -14.82 9.72 -33.53
N GLU A 697 -16.08 9.94 -33.88
CA GLU A 697 -16.57 11.24 -34.35
C GLU A 697 -16.40 12.34 -33.28
N LYS A 698 -16.65 12.00 -32.00
CA LYS A 698 -16.40 12.93 -30.88
C LYS A 698 -14.90 13.17 -30.61
N LEU A 699 -14.04 12.16 -30.79
CA LEU A 699 -12.59 12.33 -30.67
C LEU A 699 -12.04 13.23 -31.78
N LYS A 700 -12.60 13.13 -33.00
CA LYS A 700 -12.26 13.98 -34.14
C LYS A 700 -12.51 15.45 -33.85
N SER A 701 -13.64 15.79 -33.21
CA SER A 701 -13.93 17.18 -32.80
C SER A 701 -12.97 17.71 -31.72
N LYS A 702 -12.27 16.82 -31.00
CA LYS A 702 -11.20 17.14 -30.05
C LYS A 702 -9.78 17.11 -30.66
N GLY A 703 -9.67 16.95 -31.98
CA GLY A 703 -8.39 17.00 -32.70
C GLY A 703 -7.67 15.66 -32.83
N ILE A 704 -8.30 14.54 -32.49
CA ILE A 704 -7.74 13.19 -32.65
C ILE A 704 -8.51 12.48 -33.77
N ASP A 705 -7.96 12.49 -34.98
CA ASP A 705 -8.57 11.85 -36.15
C ASP A 705 -8.07 10.41 -36.31
N ILE A 706 -8.87 9.45 -35.83
CA ILE A 706 -8.57 8.02 -35.94
C ILE A 706 -9.12 7.51 -37.29
N PRO A 707 -8.27 6.99 -38.19
CA PRO A 707 -8.71 6.44 -39.48
C PRO A 707 -9.77 5.33 -39.31
N ALA A 708 -10.75 5.31 -40.22
CA ALA A 708 -11.86 4.35 -40.16
C ALA A 708 -11.42 2.89 -40.29
N ASP A 709 -10.28 2.65 -40.95
CA ASP A 709 -9.67 1.34 -41.17
C ASP A 709 -8.77 0.88 -40.01
N THR A 710 -8.45 1.77 -39.05
CA THR A 710 -7.71 1.43 -37.82
C THR A 710 -8.57 0.56 -36.90
N ARG A 711 -8.00 -0.53 -36.38
CA ARG A 711 -8.67 -1.45 -35.45
C ARG A 711 -7.93 -1.52 -34.12
N PHE A 712 -8.66 -1.32 -33.02
CA PHE A 712 -8.15 -1.49 -31.67
C PHE A 712 -8.37 -2.94 -31.21
N ILE A 713 -7.32 -3.63 -30.80
CA ILE A 713 -7.36 -5.06 -30.44
C ILE A 713 -6.83 -5.24 -29.01
N PRO A 714 -7.59 -5.86 -28.10
CA PRO A 714 -7.09 -6.16 -26.77
C PRO A 714 -6.12 -7.34 -26.80
N ALA A 715 -5.07 -7.26 -26.00
CA ALA A 715 -4.14 -8.36 -25.74
C ALA A 715 -3.92 -8.54 -24.24
N MET A 716 -3.35 -9.67 -23.85
CA MET A 716 -2.83 -9.92 -22.51
C MET A 716 -1.35 -10.30 -22.64
N HIS A 717 -0.47 -9.58 -21.95
CA HIS A 717 0.93 -9.96 -21.73
C HIS A 717 1.04 -10.62 -20.35
N VAL A 718 1.44 -11.89 -20.35
CA VAL A 718 1.76 -12.63 -19.12
C VAL A 718 3.22 -12.38 -18.79
N THR A 719 3.50 -11.52 -17.82
CA THR A 719 4.87 -11.03 -17.55
C THR A 719 5.81 -12.12 -17.02
N THR A 720 5.28 -13.21 -16.47
CA THR A 720 6.07 -14.35 -15.98
C THR A 720 6.49 -15.32 -17.08
N THR A 721 5.83 -15.32 -18.25
CA THR A 721 6.12 -16.22 -19.37
C THR A 721 6.42 -15.50 -20.69
N ASP A 722 6.27 -14.17 -20.71
CA ASP A 722 6.28 -13.32 -21.90
C ASP A 722 5.33 -13.73 -23.02
N GLU A 723 4.34 -14.57 -22.71
CA GLU A 723 3.31 -14.96 -23.66
C GLU A 723 2.33 -13.80 -23.86
N ILE A 724 1.99 -13.54 -25.13
CA ILE A 724 0.99 -12.55 -25.52
C ILE A 724 -0.18 -13.26 -26.20
N THR A 725 -1.39 -13.03 -25.68
CA THR A 725 -2.63 -13.55 -26.26
C THR A 725 -3.54 -12.42 -26.70
N PHE A 726 -3.98 -12.44 -27.96
CA PHE A 726 -4.93 -11.47 -28.49
C PHE A 726 -6.38 -11.93 -28.26
N HIS A 727 -7.25 -10.97 -27.99
CA HIS A 727 -8.67 -11.20 -27.69
C HIS A 727 -9.54 -10.38 -28.67
N ASP A 728 -10.81 -10.77 -28.78
CA ASP A 728 -11.82 -10.08 -29.62
C ASP A 728 -11.37 -9.84 -31.08
N THR A 729 -10.55 -10.75 -31.64
CA THR A 729 -10.03 -10.66 -33.02
C THR A 729 -11.08 -10.92 -34.10
N ASP A 730 -12.27 -11.39 -33.70
CA ASP A 730 -13.42 -11.62 -34.58
C ASP A 730 -14.03 -10.33 -35.14
N ILE A 731 -13.64 -9.16 -34.63
CA ILE A 731 -14.01 -7.87 -35.21
C ILE A 731 -13.31 -7.61 -36.56
N LEU A 732 -12.25 -8.36 -36.86
CA LEU A 732 -11.46 -8.22 -38.09
C LEU A 732 -12.16 -8.93 -39.26
N ASN A 733 -12.20 -8.27 -40.41
CA ASN A 733 -12.60 -8.93 -41.65
C ASN A 733 -11.51 -9.90 -42.15
N THR A 734 -11.80 -10.68 -43.18
CA THR A 734 -10.88 -11.71 -43.69
C THR A 734 -9.54 -11.15 -44.20
N GLU A 735 -9.51 -9.93 -44.73
CA GLU A 735 -8.27 -9.30 -45.21
C GLU A 735 -7.43 -8.77 -44.05
N ASP A 736 -8.06 -8.06 -43.12
CA ASP A 736 -7.44 -7.55 -41.90
C ASP A 736 -6.89 -8.70 -41.04
N LEU A 737 -7.61 -9.83 -40.95
CA LEU A 737 -7.16 -11.00 -40.19
C LEU A 737 -5.92 -11.66 -40.82
N LYS A 738 -5.83 -11.71 -42.16
CA LYS A 738 -4.60 -12.16 -42.84
C LYS A 738 -3.43 -11.24 -42.54
N LEU A 739 -3.64 -9.93 -42.54
CA LEU A 739 -2.60 -8.96 -42.22
C LEU A 739 -2.20 -9.04 -40.74
N PHE A 740 -3.17 -9.19 -39.84
CA PHE A 740 -2.97 -9.32 -38.41
C PHE A 740 -2.22 -10.61 -38.03
N SER A 741 -2.36 -11.69 -38.79
CA SER A 741 -1.55 -12.91 -38.61
C SER A 741 -0.04 -12.67 -38.75
N LYS A 742 0.38 -11.57 -39.38
CA LYS A 742 1.79 -11.14 -39.36
C LYS A 742 2.17 -10.60 -37.98
N VAL A 743 1.35 -9.70 -37.42
CA VAL A 743 1.52 -9.18 -36.05
C VAL A 743 1.60 -10.33 -35.04
N GLU A 744 0.69 -11.30 -35.13
CA GLU A 744 0.70 -12.47 -34.23
C GLU A 744 1.99 -13.30 -34.32
N ARG A 745 2.54 -13.46 -35.54
CA ARG A 745 3.80 -14.19 -35.74
C ARG A 745 5.01 -13.41 -35.21
N ASP A 746 5.06 -12.12 -35.49
CA ASP A 746 6.15 -11.23 -35.05
C ASP A 746 6.17 -11.16 -33.51
N PHE A 747 5.00 -11.06 -32.87
CA PHE A 747 4.85 -11.09 -31.42
C PHE A 747 5.23 -12.43 -30.81
N LYS A 748 4.81 -13.55 -31.43
CA LYS A 748 5.19 -14.89 -30.96
C LYS A 748 6.70 -15.10 -31.02
N LYS A 749 7.36 -14.56 -32.05
CA LYS A 749 8.82 -14.57 -32.18
C LYS A 749 9.46 -13.72 -31.08
N ALA A 750 9.00 -12.49 -30.88
CA ALA A 750 9.48 -11.59 -29.83
C ALA A 750 9.32 -12.22 -28.42
N SER A 751 8.19 -12.87 -28.16
CA SER A 751 7.93 -13.63 -26.92
C SER A 751 8.93 -14.76 -26.69
N PHE A 752 9.43 -15.40 -27.74
CA PHE A 752 10.44 -16.45 -27.63
C PHE A 752 11.82 -15.86 -27.36
N GLU A 753 12.21 -14.82 -28.11
CA GLU A 753 13.50 -14.14 -27.94
C GLU A 753 13.62 -13.45 -26.57
N ALA A 754 12.53 -12.90 -26.03
CA ALA A 754 12.49 -12.33 -24.69
C ALA A 754 12.71 -13.40 -23.60
N ARG A 755 12.15 -14.60 -23.78
CA ARG A 755 12.41 -15.74 -22.88
C ARG A 755 13.85 -16.23 -22.99
N GLU A 756 14.41 -16.29 -24.19
CA GLU A 756 15.83 -16.65 -24.40
C GLU A 756 16.77 -15.70 -23.66
N GLU A 757 16.52 -14.39 -23.75
CA GLU A 757 17.33 -13.39 -23.04
C GLU A 757 17.25 -13.56 -21.52
N ARG A 758 16.04 -13.71 -20.96
CA ARG A 758 15.84 -13.89 -19.51
C ARG A 758 16.41 -15.20 -18.98
N ALA A 759 16.38 -16.25 -19.77
CA ALA A 759 16.91 -17.55 -19.37
C ALA A 759 18.41 -17.51 -19.11
N LEU A 760 19.15 -16.52 -19.63
CA LEU A 760 20.58 -16.36 -19.35
C LEU A 760 20.85 -15.92 -17.90
N ASP A 761 19.90 -15.20 -17.29
CA ASP A 761 20.03 -14.67 -15.92
C ASP A 761 19.38 -15.57 -14.87
N LEU A 762 18.60 -16.58 -15.29
CA LEU A 762 17.92 -17.51 -14.39
C LEU A 762 18.85 -18.67 -13.98
N PRO A 763 18.82 -19.09 -12.70
CA PRO A 763 19.60 -20.24 -12.27
C PRO A 763 18.98 -21.55 -12.80
N ASN A 764 19.82 -22.44 -13.34
CA ASN A 764 19.48 -23.78 -13.82
C ASN A 764 18.67 -23.88 -15.12
N THR A 765 18.62 -22.83 -15.93
CA THR A 765 18.07 -22.82 -17.30
C THR A 765 19.15 -23.23 -18.30
N ASN A 766 19.34 -24.53 -18.50
CA ASN A 766 20.45 -25.07 -19.31
C ASN A 766 19.99 -25.72 -20.62
N GLU A 767 18.68 -25.92 -20.82
CA GLU A 767 18.16 -26.68 -21.96
C GLU A 767 17.06 -25.90 -22.69
N GLN A 768 16.92 -26.12 -24.01
CA GLN A 768 15.87 -25.48 -24.82
C GLN A 768 14.43 -25.83 -24.39
N LYS A 769 14.28 -26.85 -23.53
CA LYS A 769 13.01 -27.27 -22.91
C LYS A 769 12.57 -26.32 -21.80
N ASP A 770 13.50 -25.49 -21.30
CA ASP A 770 13.29 -24.54 -20.22
C ASP A 770 12.78 -23.18 -20.74
N LEU A 771 12.77 -22.98 -22.07
CA LEU A 771 12.25 -21.83 -22.84
C LEU A 771 10.84 -22.07 -23.39
#